data_AF-A0A1R1BW68-F1
#
_entry.id   AF-A0A1R1BW68-F1
#
_cell.length_a   1.000
_cell.length_b   1.000
_cell.length_c   1.000
_cell.angle_alpha   90.00
_cell.angle_beta   90.00
_cell.angle_gamma   90.00
#
_symmetry.space_group_name_H-M   'P 1'
#
loop_
_entity.id
_entity.type
_entity.pdbx_description
1 polymer ?
#
loop_
_entity_poly.entity_id
_entity_poly.type
_entity_poly.pdbx_seq_one_letter_code
_entity_poly.pdbx_strand_id
1 'polypeptide(L)'
;MKRNDRWSLPAKKWLVAAAVCTSSLLAVTPSAMAGKEGVFVATDAYFTLENAAFTSGNASSSIQFSLNMHNGSESDIDFNSYGVRIVDGQGNLFPAQLTSKQNARVKSGKDQEFRFYSEMAAGEHPDELTINLFAWDDSQPTFMRSIGDLSVSDAVTSFYDASKQILIPMNELDASYSKEVQVAMRLGRSYRINENGNSYIYTELFAQNGDKATLSLPNSLQFRLHASDSLKYSSSFVEGIQQSLLPGKLTKLMIRTPVPDNFVMNSTRMDAFYVSEAEDHVLGALALTETEIKVPVGKEQPYSLFGTDNSLMIVADKVIAVKQTEGVLLQTTIKIRNDSNAAAALPALTGSYQFGTGAMEASQEQSLRSGFLSPGQTATVQYSILLPDGIEPQTVSLVLFENATAVTNTNTNNNNSNNNNSNNNTSNNNGNGSGSGNTNTSSNSGAAANSGSSSTVNESAANGGTGGNTNSGANASNNSGNASSNTTNRSNTTVKRPVMLFDLSHVEYANNAAIQAKPYEMGTPMSFASNGWLDTNIGVSLMELHIHENSDFGYRTAIAKYKLTNNGGSPLVLPTLGTELINGQGLAFAGVRQSAAISQIMPNTSYVVSYSYMLPTTEMGTQLALNVFDPKSTAASKLSVGTYQVVVQNESIDKTISLYPFQLSFDAYAITTLYSSNAYNYVLKMDLTVNRQEQVIVDPNFSQLEFELVDGLGRSLGSQTASFTGTQKLITGNQKITFSSIKTEQFENDLTINVYETITTPNGPAKRLVKQLRQ
;
A
#
# COMPACT_ATOMS: atom_id res chain seq x y z
N MET A 1 65.66 3.30 15.98
CA MET A 1 66.44 4.53 16.29
C MET A 1 65.66 5.40 17.27
N LYS A 2 66.37 6.29 18.00
CA LYS A 2 66.10 7.68 18.43
C LYS A 2 64.62 8.16 18.53
N ARG A 3 64.16 8.81 19.63
CA ARG A 3 64.62 10.10 20.27
C ARG A 3 64.42 11.33 19.35
N ASN A 4 64.12 12.56 19.79
CA ASN A 4 63.91 13.25 21.12
C ASN A 4 63.21 14.62 20.82
N ASP A 5 62.84 15.58 21.69
CA ASP A 5 62.81 15.87 23.16
C ASP A 5 61.61 16.89 23.37
N ARG A 6 60.97 17.23 24.51
CA ARG A 6 61.16 17.07 25.98
C ARG A 6 61.58 18.37 26.74
N TRP A 7 60.67 19.34 26.88
CA TRP A 7 60.82 20.55 27.72
C TRP A 7 59.48 20.93 28.40
N SER A 8 59.41 21.61 29.56
CA SER A 8 60.21 21.53 30.80
C SER A 8 59.53 22.30 31.96
N LEU A 9 59.83 21.91 33.21
CA LEU A 9 59.44 22.60 34.47
C LEU A 9 60.19 23.95 34.63
N PRO A 10 59.71 24.90 35.47
CA PRO A 10 60.24 24.95 36.84
C PRO A 10 59.31 25.48 37.98
N ALA A 11 59.19 24.65 39.03
CA ALA A 11 59.47 24.94 40.45
C ALA A 11 58.86 26.15 41.25
N LYS A 12 58.35 25.79 42.44
CA LYS A 12 58.36 26.52 43.75
C LYS A 12 57.48 27.78 43.94
N LYS A 13 56.62 27.71 44.97
CA LYS A 13 56.93 28.24 46.32
C LYS A 13 56.00 27.66 47.41
N TRP A 14 56.51 27.64 48.65
CA TRP A 14 55.75 27.47 49.89
C TRP A 14 55.38 28.85 50.45
N LEU A 15 54.25 28.97 51.15
CA LEU A 15 54.12 29.81 52.34
C LEU A 15 52.90 29.39 53.17
N VAL A 16 52.90 29.79 54.45
CA VAL A 16 51.94 29.35 55.48
C VAL A 16 51.01 30.49 55.87
N ALA A 17 49.73 30.19 56.11
CA ALA A 17 48.80 31.01 56.89
C ALA A 17 47.93 30.09 57.75
N ALA A 18 47.44 30.57 58.89
CA ALA A 18 46.70 29.79 59.88
C ALA A 18 45.56 30.60 60.52
N ALA A 19 44.65 29.89 61.21
CA ALA A 19 43.39 30.39 61.78
C ALA A 19 42.35 30.84 60.71
N VAL A 20 41.03 30.91 61.00
CA VAL A 20 40.30 30.88 62.28
C VAL A 20 39.19 29.81 62.25
N CYS A 21 38.78 29.28 63.41
CA CYS A 21 37.63 28.38 63.52
C CYS A 21 36.30 29.14 63.50
N THR A 22 35.38 28.77 62.60
CA THR A 22 33.94 29.03 62.73
C THR A 22 33.18 27.75 62.44
N SER A 23 32.69 27.10 63.50
CA SER A 23 31.97 25.83 63.43
C SER A 23 30.50 26.04 63.06
N SER A 24 30.23 26.29 61.77
CA SER A 24 28.87 26.25 61.22
C SER A 24 28.43 24.79 61.06
N LEU A 25 27.52 24.33 61.93
CA LEU A 25 26.85 23.03 61.79
C LEU A 25 25.86 23.10 60.62
N LEU A 26 26.35 22.88 59.40
CA LEU A 26 25.49 22.52 58.28
C LEU A 26 24.94 21.12 58.54
N ALA A 27 23.63 21.02 58.70
CA ALA A 27 22.95 19.74 58.76
C ALA A 27 23.13 19.04 57.40
N VAL A 28 23.80 17.88 57.41
CA VAL A 28 23.89 17.03 56.22
C VAL A 28 22.51 16.42 56.01
N THR A 29 21.81 16.86 54.96
CA THR A 29 20.56 16.23 54.53
C THR A 29 20.86 14.78 54.11
N PRO A 30 20.12 13.77 54.61
CA PRO A 30 20.28 12.41 54.15
C PRO A 30 19.86 12.35 52.67
N SER A 31 20.76 11.92 51.79
CA SER A 31 20.48 11.80 50.37
C SER A 31 19.46 10.66 50.13
N ALA A 32 18.31 10.99 49.54
CA ALA A 32 17.35 9.98 49.09
C ALA A 32 18.02 8.95 48.17
N MET A 33 17.58 7.69 48.26
CA MET A 33 18.17 6.62 47.44
C MET A 33 17.80 6.78 45.96
N ALA A 34 18.79 7.21 45.17
CA ALA A 34 18.88 7.03 43.73
C ALA A 34 17.71 7.57 42.87
N GLY A 35 17.64 8.90 42.72
CA GLY A 35 17.37 9.48 41.40
C GLY A 35 16.08 10.27 41.18
N LYS A 36 15.28 10.53 42.22
CA LYS A 36 14.15 11.48 42.15
C LYS A 36 14.27 12.57 43.21
N GLU A 37 13.65 13.71 42.94
CA GLU A 37 13.44 14.75 43.94
C GLU A 37 12.46 14.27 45.03
N GLY A 38 12.66 14.72 46.26
CA GLY A 38 11.78 14.37 47.37
C GLY A 38 11.89 15.32 48.57
N VAL A 39 10.74 15.63 49.17
CA VAL A 39 10.63 16.52 50.34
C VAL A 39 10.58 15.68 51.61
N PHE A 40 11.60 15.82 52.46
CA PHE A 40 11.73 15.08 53.72
C PHE A 40 10.89 15.71 54.84
N VAL A 41 10.16 14.87 55.58
CA VAL A 41 9.40 15.26 56.78
C VAL A 41 9.98 14.68 58.08
N ALA A 42 10.80 13.64 57.97
CA ALA A 42 11.68 13.13 59.01
C ALA A 42 12.95 12.55 58.36
N THR A 43 13.93 12.10 59.16
CA THR A 43 15.19 11.51 58.65
C THR A 43 14.96 10.42 57.59
N ASP A 44 13.99 9.54 57.86
CA ASP A 44 13.70 8.33 57.06
C ASP A 44 12.28 8.39 56.44
N ALA A 45 11.65 9.57 56.38
CA ALA A 45 10.31 9.72 55.79
C ALA A 45 10.23 10.95 54.88
N TYR A 46 9.76 10.74 53.66
CA TYR A 46 9.74 11.74 52.59
C TYR A 46 8.59 11.51 51.60
N PHE A 47 8.29 12.53 50.80
CA PHE A 47 7.38 12.47 49.67
C PHE A 47 8.15 12.59 48.36
N THR A 48 7.87 11.74 47.38
CA THR A 48 8.27 11.97 45.97
C THR A 48 7.08 12.37 45.13
N LEU A 49 7.35 13.16 44.09
CA LEU A 49 6.37 13.46 43.04
C LEU A 49 6.35 12.33 42.01
N GLU A 50 5.16 11.83 41.70
CA GLU A 50 4.93 10.66 40.85
C GLU A 50 3.76 10.93 39.89
N ASN A 51 3.78 10.30 38.71
CA ASN A 51 2.66 10.34 37.75
C ASN A 51 2.15 11.77 37.42
N ALA A 52 3.04 12.77 37.40
CA ALA A 52 2.63 14.13 37.10
C ALA A 52 2.23 14.26 35.63
N ALA A 53 1.07 14.85 35.38
CA ALA A 53 0.48 15.03 34.07
C ALA A 53 -0.25 16.38 34.03
N PHE A 54 0.20 17.24 33.12
CA PHE A 54 -0.33 18.59 32.91
C PHE A 54 -1.20 18.60 31.64
N THR A 55 -2.27 19.40 31.65
CA THR A 55 -3.12 19.67 30.48
C THR A 55 -3.30 21.18 30.34
N SER A 56 -2.78 21.74 29.23
CA SER A 56 -3.02 23.14 28.89
C SER A 56 -4.43 23.30 28.32
N GLY A 57 -5.13 24.38 28.70
CA GLY A 57 -6.43 24.75 28.16
C GLY A 57 -6.55 26.25 27.96
N ASN A 58 -7.53 26.66 27.17
CA ASN A 58 -7.73 28.05 26.75
C ASN A 58 -8.59 28.89 27.71
N ALA A 59 -9.25 28.25 28.69
CA ALA A 59 -10.02 28.90 29.74
C ALA A 59 -9.41 28.67 31.14
N SER A 60 -8.88 27.47 31.35
CA SER A 60 -8.08 27.05 32.51
C SER A 60 -7.05 26.03 32.05
N SER A 61 -5.96 25.89 32.81
CA SER A 61 -5.06 24.73 32.72
C SER A 61 -5.33 23.81 33.91
N SER A 62 -4.92 22.54 33.84
CA SER A 62 -5.02 21.63 34.98
C SER A 62 -3.79 20.74 35.11
N ILE A 63 -3.53 20.32 36.34
CA ILE A 63 -2.45 19.40 36.67
C ILE A 63 -2.96 18.31 37.59
N GLN A 64 -2.47 17.10 37.33
CA GLN A 64 -2.64 15.95 38.20
C GLN A 64 -1.31 15.33 38.52
N PHE A 65 -1.23 14.76 39.71
CA PHE A 65 -0.04 14.11 40.20
C PHE A 65 -0.37 13.19 41.38
N SER A 66 0.59 12.36 41.74
CA SER A 66 0.57 11.56 42.95
C SER A 66 1.75 11.95 43.82
N LEU A 67 1.53 12.13 45.12
CA LEU A 67 2.60 12.16 46.10
C LEU A 67 2.73 10.76 46.70
N ASN A 68 3.87 10.11 46.47
CA ASN A 68 4.17 8.85 47.15
C ASN A 68 4.89 9.15 48.46
N MET A 69 4.23 8.86 49.58
CA MET A 69 4.80 8.99 50.92
C MET A 69 5.55 7.72 51.31
N HIS A 70 6.87 7.80 51.39
CA HIS A 70 7.68 6.77 52.03
C HIS A 70 7.74 7.02 53.54
N ASN A 71 7.29 6.06 54.35
CA ASN A 71 7.47 6.09 55.80
C ASN A 71 8.42 4.98 56.26
N GLY A 72 9.73 5.28 56.28
CA GLY A 72 10.77 4.43 56.84
C GLY A 72 10.92 4.52 58.37
N SER A 73 10.14 5.37 59.05
CA SER A 73 10.23 5.56 60.51
C SER A 73 9.56 4.42 61.30
N GLU A 74 9.87 4.31 62.60
CA GLU A 74 9.26 3.34 63.53
C GLU A 74 7.79 3.65 63.88
N SER A 75 7.26 4.79 63.43
CA SER A 75 5.93 5.30 63.78
C SER A 75 5.02 5.47 62.57
N ASP A 76 3.72 5.22 62.74
CA ASP A 76 2.72 5.63 61.76
C ASP A 76 2.68 7.17 61.63
N ILE A 77 2.66 7.70 60.41
CA ILE A 77 2.53 9.15 60.13
C ILE A 77 1.14 9.44 59.55
N ASP A 78 0.51 10.54 59.95
CA ASP A 78 -0.82 10.94 59.50
C ASP A 78 -0.74 12.03 58.42
N PHE A 79 -1.17 11.72 57.20
CA PHE A 79 -1.15 12.67 56.08
C PHE A 79 -2.02 13.92 56.35
N ASN A 80 -3.01 13.85 57.25
CA ASN A 80 -3.81 15.02 57.63
C ASN A 80 -3.00 16.14 58.31
N SER A 81 -1.77 15.86 58.78
CA SER A 81 -0.84 16.89 59.28
C SER A 81 -0.20 17.73 58.17
N TYR A 82 -0.47 17.40 56.90
CA TYR A 82 0.12 18.03 55.72
C TYR A 82 -0.94 18.57 54.76
N GLY A 83 -0.50 19.38 53.81
CA GLY A 83 -1.31 19.91 52.72
C GLY A 83 -0.46 20.22 51.49
N VAL A 84 -1.13 20.37 50.35
CA VAL A 84 -0.49 20.50 49.03
C VAL A 84 -1.13 21.63 48.23
N ARG A 85 -0.32 22.36 47.47
CA ARG A 85 -0.76 23.38 46.50
C ARG A 85 0.27 23.50 45.38
N ILE A 86 -0.13 24.04 44.24
CA ILE A 86 0.79 24.39 43.16
C ILE A 86 1.13 25.88 43.25
N VAL A 87 2.36 26.22 42.88
CA VAL A 87 2.87 27.59 42.76
C VAL A 87 3.40 27.78 41.34
N ASP A 88 3.00 28.87 40.68
CA ASP A 88 3.49 29.24 39.35
C ASP A 88 4.75 30.13 39.40
N GLY A 89 5.30 30.45 38.23
CA GLY A 89 6.49 31.29 38.07
C GLY A 89 6.28 32.74 38.52
N GLN A 90 5.04 33.15 38.79
CA GLN A 90 4.64 34.48 39.25
C GLN A 90 4.31 34.49 40.76
N GLY A 91 4.23 33.33 41.40
CA GLY A 91 3.96 33.13 42.82
C GLY A 91 2.48 33.00 43.21
N ASN A 92 1.55 32.82 42.26
CA ASN A 92 0.15 32.54 42.60
C ASN A 92 -0.01 31.12 43.15
N LEU A 93 -1.09 30.87 43.90
CA LEU A 93 -1.28 29.65 44.68
C LEU A 93 -2.57 28.92 44.27
N PHE A 94 -2.43 27.71 43.74
CA PHE A 94 -3.56 26.90 43.26
C PHE A 94 -3.82 25.69 44.20
N PRO A 95 -5.05 25.50 44.70
CA PRO A 95 -5.34 24.49 45.72
C PRO A 95 -5.44 23.07 45.13
N ALA A 96 -4.56 22.17 45.57
CA ALA A 96 -4.61 20.77 45.16
C ALA A 96 -5.67 19.99 45.97
N GLN A 97 -6.62 19.37 45.27
CA GLN A 97 -7.69 18.55 45.86
C GLN A 97 -7.32 17.07 45.82
N LEU A 98 -7.41 16.37 46.96
CA LEU A 98 -7.22 14.93 47.04
C LEU A 98 -8.39 14.21 46.32
N THR A 99 -8.08 13.35 45.34
CA THR A 99 -9.09 12.78 44.44
C THR A 99 -9.73 11.48 44.95
N SER A 100 -9.07 10.75 45.86
CA SER A 100 -9.62 9.57 46.58
C SER A 100 -10.00 9.86 48.03
N LYS A 101 -11.01 9.13 48.52
CA LYS A 101 -11.14 8.83 49.96
C LYS A 101 -10.23 7.67 50.32
N GLN A 102 -9.06 7.97 50.90
CA GLN A 102 -8.12 6.97 51.39
C GLN A 102 -7.71 7.23 52.85
N ASN A 103 -7.18 6.22 53.53
CA ASN A 103 -6.71 6.34 54.90
C ASN A 103 -5.46 7.24 54.94
N ALA A 104 -5.54 8.38 55.62
CA ALA A 104 -4.40 9.29 55.75
C ALA A 104 -3.19 8.70 56.51
N ARG A 105 -3.39 7.67 57.33
CA ARG A 105 -2.32 7.11 58.17
C ARG A 105 -1.43 6.12 57.42
N VAL A 106 -0.25 6.57 57.00
CA VAL A 106 0.80 5.75 56.39
C VAL A 106 1.57 5.03 57.49
N LYS A 107 1.53 3.69 57.46
CA LYS A 107 2.13 2.87 58.51
C LYS A 107 3.65 2.88 58.48
N SER A 108 4.27 2.61 59.63
CA SER A 108 5.71 2.32 59.71
C SER A 108 6.15 1.26 58.68
N GLY A 109 7.24 1.54 57.96
CA GLY A 109 7.81 0.69 56.93
C GLY A 109 6.91 0.48 55.71
N LYS A 110 6.11 1.48 55.30
CA LYS A 110 5.18 1.41 54.15
C LYS A 110 5.23 2.67 53.29
N ASP A 111 4.87 2.47 52.03
CA ASP A 111 4.66 3.50 51.02
C ASP A 111 3.15 3.72 50.82
N GLN A 112 2.72 4.95 50.51
CA GLN A 112 1.33 5.22 50.12
C GLN A 112 1.20 6.38 49.11
N GLU A 113 0.40 6.15 48.06
CA GLU A 113 0.16 7.04 46.92
C GLU A 113 -1.07 7.94 47.15
N PHE A 114 -0.87 9.22 47.44
CA PHE A 114 -1.93 10.24 47.56
C PHE A 114 -2.11 10.98 46.23
N ARG A 115 -3.31 10.93 45.64
CA ARG A 115 -3.60 11.43 44.29
C ARG A 115 -4.28 12.80 44.33
N PHE A 116 -3.82 13.73 43.48
CA PHE A 116 -4.25 15.15 43.50
C PHE A 116 -4.63 15.68 42.13
N TYR A 117 -5.57 16.63 42.13
CA TYR A 117 -5.99 17.46 40.99
C TYR A 117 -6.00 18.93 41.37
N SER A 118 -5.64 19.82 40.44
CA SER A 118 -5.87 21.26 40.58
C SER A 118 -6.16 21.91 39.22
N GLU A 119 -7.00 22.92 39.26
CA GLU A 119 -7.22 23.89 38.18
C GLU A 119 -6.34 25.12 38.41
N MET A 120 -5.91 25.72 37.31
CA MET A 120 -4.99 26.86 37.23
C MET A 120 -5.43 27.79 36.09
N ALA A 121 -4.78 28.95 35.91
CA ALA A 121 -5.14 29.86 34.83
C ALA A 121 -4.85 29.26 33.44
N ALA A 122 -5.37 29.86 32.36
CA ALA A 122 -4.99 29.48 31.00
C ALA A 122 -3.60 30.02 30.67
N GLY A 123 -2.71 29.16 30.12
CA GLY A 123 -1.38 29.57 29.67
C GLY A 123 -0.21 29.19 30.60
N GLU A 124 -0.46 28.43 31.66
CA GLU A 124 0.62 27.86 32.49
C GLU A 124 1.55 26.94 31.67
N HIS A 125 2.80 26.81 32.12
CA HIS A 125 3.78 25.88 31.54
C HIS A 125 4.40 25.00 32.63
N PRO A 126 4.58 23.67 32.42
CA PRO A 126 5.16 22.75 33.41
C PRO A 126 6.52 23.18 33.98
N ASP A 127 7.32 23.90 33.18
CA ASP A 127 8.65 24.40 33.55
C ASP A 127 8.61 25.60 34.52
N GLU A 128 7.44 26.22 34.70
CA GLU A 128 7.20 27.31 35.66
C GLU A 128 6.43 26.85 36.91
N LEU A 129 5.98 25.59 36.97
CA LEU A 129 5.16 25.07 38.07
C LEU A 129 5.98 24.29 39.11
N THR A 130 5.64 24.50 40.39
CA THR A 130 6.16 23.71 41.51
C THR A 130 5.04 23.26 42.43
N ILE A 131 5.15 22.06 43.00
CA ILE A 131 4.20 21.52 43.98
C ILE A 131 4.76 21.77 45.38
N ASN A 132 4.19 22.75 46.06
CA ASN A 132 4.58 23.15 47.40
C ASN A 132 3.89 22.27 48.45
N LEU A 133 4.70 21.57 49.25
CA LEU A 133 4.26 20.75 50.38
C LEU A 133 4.39 21.55 51.68
N PHE A 134 3.31 21.60 52.46
CA PHE A 134 3.27 22.31 53.75
C PHE A 134 2.74 21.43 54.89
N ALA A 135 3.16 21.74 56.11
CA ALA A 135 2.54 21.25 57.34
C ALA A 135 1.51 22.24 57.85
N TRP A 136 0.46 21.75 58.51
CA TRP A 136 -0.40 22.59 59.33
C TRP A 136 0.33 22.99 60.62
N ASP A 137 0.37 24.28 60.92
CA ASP A 137 1.18 24.84 62.01
C ASP A 137 0.50 26.09 62.60
N ASP A 138 -0.19 25.90 63.72
CA ASP A 138 -0.93 26.95 64.44
C ASP A 138 -0.04 28.09 64.98
N SER A 139 1.29 27.97 64.91
CA SER A 139 2.22 29.08 65.24
C SER A 139 2.39 30.08 64.10
N GLN A 140 1.99 29.74 62.87
CA GLN A 140 2.15 30.58 61.69
C GLN A 140 0.91 31.45 61.44
N PRO A 141 1.04 32.71 61.00
CA PRO A 141 -0.10 33.58 60.65
C PRO A 141 -1.01 33.03 59.53
N THR A 142 -0.49 32.10 58.73
CA THR A 142 -1.17 31.38 57.65
C THR A 142 -1.71 30.01 58.06
N PHE A 143 -1.46 29.56 59.28
CA PHE A 143 -1.66 28.18 59.76
C PHE A 143 -0.90 27.12 58.94
N MET A 144 0.06 27.53 58.10
CA MET A 144 0.78 26.69 57.15
C MET A 144 2.28 26.99 57.20
N ARG A 145 3.11 25.96 57.41
CA ARG A 145 4.57 26.03 57.30
C ARG A 145 5.03 25.24 56.08
N SER A 146 5.66 25.91 55.12
CA SER A 146 6.31 25.23 53.98
C SER A 146 7.37 24.24 54.47
N ILE A 147 7.45 23.08 53.83
CA ILE A 147 8.45 22.03 54.12
C ILE A 147 9.44 21.94 52.96
N GLY A 148 8.95 22.03 51.74
CA GLY A 148 9.74 22.01 50.52
C GLY A 148 8.82 21.98 49.29
N ASP A 149 9.46 22.08 48.13
CA ASP A 149 8.83 22.15 46.83
C ASP A 149 9.26 20.94 45.98
N LEU A 150 8.46 20.60 44.99
CA LEU A 150 8.73 19.54 44.01
C LEU A 150 8.55 20.09 42.60
N SER A 151 9.57 19.97 41.75
CA SER A 151 9.61 20.40 40.36
C SER A 151 8.58 19.64 39.51
N VAL A 152 7.68 20.35 38.84
CA VAL A 152 6.69 19.70 37.97
C VAL A 152 7.35 19.17 36.70
N SER A 153 8.24 19.92 36.07
CA SER A 153 8.88 19.53 34.81
C SER A 153 9.76 18.28 34.93
N ASP A 154 10.44 18.06 36.06
CA ASP A 154 11.23 16.85 36.31
C ASP A 154 10.37 15.60 36.54
N ALA A 155 9.12 15.77 37.00
CA ALA A 155 8.20 14.66 37.30
C ALA A 155 7.14 14.43 36.20
N VAL A 156 6.86 15.42 35.35
CA VAL A 156 6.07 15.25 34.12
C VAL A 156 6.90 14.40 33.16
N THR A 157 6.67 13.08 33.22
CA THR A 157 7.59 12.11 32.63
C THR A 157 7.85 12.38 31.14
N SER A 158 9.13 12.53 30.78
CA SER A 158 9.61 12.94 29.45
C SER A 158 9.35 11.94 28.30
N PHE A 159 8.52 10.92 28.54
CA PHE A 159 7.85 10.13 27.52
C PHE A 159 6.68 10.87 26.83
N TYR A 160 6.24 12.00 27.37
CA TYR A 160 5.05 12.73 26.91
C TYR A 160 5.34 14.23 26.72
N ASP A 161 5.16 14.71 25.49
CA ASP A 161 5.03 16.13 25.21
C ASP A 161 3.65 16.61 25.73
N ALA A 162 3.65 17.36 26.84
CA ALA A 162 2.43 17.84 27.49
C ALA A 162 1.60 18.81 26.62
N SER A 163 2.16 19.35 25.53
CA SER A 163 1.40 20.14 24.54
C SER A 163 0.60 19.28 23.55
N LYS A 164 0.86 17.96 23.51
CA LYS A 164 0.27 17.00 22.54
C LYS A 164 -0.58 15.91 23.22
N GLN A 165 -0.97 16.11 24.47
CA GLN A 165 -1.82 15.22 25.27
C GLN A 165 -2.87 16.00 26.09
N ILE A 166 -4.03 15.39 26.31
CA ILE A 166 -5.07 15.83 27.26
C ILE A 166 -5.40 14.71 28.24
N LEU A 167 -5.78 15.05 29.47
CA LEU A 167 -6.42 14.15 30.41
C LEU A 167 -7.95 14.30 30.32
N ILE A 168 -8.68 13.20 30.18
CA ILE A 168 -10.14 13.23 30.14
C ILE A 168 -10.72 12.61 31.43
N PRO A 169 -11.42 13.38 32.29
CA PRO A 169 -12.08 12.88 33.49
C PRO A 169 -13.32 12.05 33.13
N MET A 170 -13.29 10.74 33.43
CA MET A 170 -14.40 9.85 33.09
C MET A 170 -15.66 10.14 33.90
N ASN A 171 -15.53 10.73 35.10
CA ASN A 171 -16.67 11.08 35.96
C ASN A 171 -17.56 12.22 35.43
N GLU A 172 -17.07 13.01 34.46
CA GLU A 172 -17.88 14.06 33.80
C GLU A 172 -18.69 13.47 32.64
N LEU A 173 -18.15 12.44 32.00
CA LEU A 173 -18.77 11.68 30.92
C LEU A 173 -19.82 10.67 31.43
N ASP A 174 -19.55 10.04 32.58
CA ASP A 174 -20.42 9.10 33.28
C ASP A 174 -20.13 9.13 34.80
N ALA A 175 -21.10 9.62 35.58
CA ALA A 175 -20.97 9.82 37.03
C ALA A 175 -20.87 8.52 37.86
N SER A 176 -20.88 7.34 37.24
CA SER A 176 -20.56 6.07 37.91
C SER A 176 -19.06 5.86 38.14
N TYR A 177 -18.19 6.59 37.42
CA TYR A 177 -16.75 6.57 37.63
C TYR A 177 -16.32 7.45 38.83
N SER A 178 -15.26 7.04 39.54
CA SER A 178 -14.59 7.89 40.52
C SER A 178 -13.94 9.11 39.84
N LYS A 179 -13.75 10.21 40.57
CA LYS A 179 -13.01 11.40 40.09
C LYS A 179 -11.54 11.11 39.71
N GLU A 180 -11.03 9.96 40.13
CA GLU A 180 -9.70 9.46 39.78
C GLU A 180 -9.62 8.77 38.42
N VAL A 181 -10.75 8.33 37.85
CA VAL A 181 -10.74 7.48 36.65
C VAL A 181 -10.59 8.35 35.41
N GLN A 182 -9.48 8.17 34.70
CA GLN A 182 -9.11 9.03 33.58
C GLN A 182 -8.48 8.27 32.42
N VAL A 183 -8.64 8.87 31.25
CA VAL A 183 -7.97 8.45 30.03
C VAL A 183 -7.08 9.59 29.55
N ALA A 184 -5.78 9.35 29.50
CA ALA A 184 -4.86 10.21 28.77
C ALA A 184 -5.09 9.96 27.27
N MET A 185 -5.30 11.02 26.50
CA MET A 185 -5.40 10.95 25.03
C MET A 185 -4.36 11.85 24.39
N ARG A 186 -3.48 11.25 23.58
CA ARG A 186 -2.48 11.99 22.80
C ARG A 186 -2.75 11.93 21.30
N LEU A 187 -2.33 12.97 20.61
CA LEU A 187 -2.47 13.09 19.17
C LEU A 187 -1.42 12.23 18.43
N GLY A 188 -1.85 11.55 17.37
CA GLY A 188 -0.98 10.81 16.45
C GLY A 188 -0.85 11.52 15.11
N ARG A 189 -0.84 10.75 14.01
CA ARG A 189 -0.78 11.30 12.65
C ARG A 189 -2.16 11.76 12.20
N SER A 190 -2.18 12.86 11.46
CA SER A 190 -3.34 13.33 10.72
C SER A 190 -3.10 13.21 9.22
N TYR A 191 -4.13 12.82 8.48
CA TYR A 191 -4.11 12.65 7.03
C TYR A 191 -5.29 13.38 6.41
N ARG A 192 -5.02 14.24 5.41
CA ARG A 192 -6.07 14.76 4.54
C ARG A 192 -6.26 13.80 3.35
N ILE A 193 -7.43 13.19 3.30
CA ILE A 193 -7.83 12.16 2.33
C ILE A 193 -9.06 12.65 1.57
N ASN A 194 -9.08 12.46 0.25
CA ASN A 194 -10.26 12.76 -0.58
C ASN A 194 -11.03 11.46 -0.91
N GLU A 195 -12.31 11.40 -0.58
CA GLU A 195 -13.17 10.22 -0.82
C GLU A 195 -14.48 10.65 -1.48
N ASN A 196 -14.82 10.06 -2.63
CA ASN A 196 -16.09 10.29 -3.34
C ASN A 196 -16.39 11.79 -3.59
N GLY A 197 -15.36 12.60 -3.85
CA GLY A 197 -15.48 14.05 -4.05
C GLY A 197 -15.64 14.90 -2.78
N ASN A 198 -15.36 14.33 -1.60
CA ASN A 198 -15.39 15.03 -0.31
C ASN A 198 -14.00 14.98 0.35
N SER A 199 -13.54 16.09 0.93
CA SER A 199 -12.35 16.12 1.77
C SER A 199 -12.65 15.62 3.19
N TYR A 200 -11.80 14.74 3.72
CA TYR A 200 -11.83 14.28 5.11
C TYR A 200 -10.47 14.46 5.78
N ILE A 201 -10.48 14.86 7.04
CA ILE A 201 -9.32 14.68 7.93
C ILE A 201 -9.52 13.40 8.73
N TYR A 202 -8.61 12.45 8.55
CA TYR A 202 -8.44 11.32 9.47
C TYR A 202 -7.37 11.67 10.48
N THR A 203 -7.60 11.35 11.76
CA THR A 203 -6.68 11.63 12.86
C THR A 203 -6.56 10.40 13.76
N GLU A 204 -5.34 9.93 13.95
CA GLU A 204 -5.02 8.96 14.99
C GLU A 204 -5.07 9.64 16.37
N LEU A 205 -5.78 9.03 17.33
CA LEU A 205 -5.60 9.32 18.76
C LEU A 205 -5.08 8.05 19.44
N PHE A 206 -4.30 8.21 20.50
CA PHE A 206 -3.87 7.10 21.34
C PHE A 206 -4.35 7.33 22.77
N ALA A 207 -5.28 6.48 23.20
CA ALA A 207 -5.88 6.50 24.51
C ALA A 207 -5.15 5.54 25.46
N GLN A 208 -4.84 5.99 26.67
CA GLN A 208 -4.20 5.21 27.72
C GLN A 208 -5.00 5.35 29.01
N ASN A 209 -5.39 4.22 29.59
CA ASN A 209 -6.13 4.17 30.85
C ASN A 209 -5.16 4.35 32.04
N GLY A 210 -5.41 5.38 32.86
CA GLY A 210 -4.62 5.67 34.07
C GLY A 210 -5.05 4.90 35.33
N ASP A 211 -6.14 4.14 35.25
CA ASP A 211 -6.66 3.29 36.32
C ASP A 211 -5.99 1.90 36.32
N LYS A 212 -6.08 1.22 37.46
CA LYS A 212 -5.69 -0.18 37.70
C LYS A 212 -6.81 -1.16 37.27
N ALA A 213 -8.04 -0.67 37.08
CA ALA A 213 -9.18 -1.39 36.50
C ALA A 213 -9.29 -1.17 34.98
N THR A 214 -9.87 -2.13 34.25
CA THR A 214 -10.18 -1.97 32.82
C THR A 214 -11.46 -1.13 32.65
N LEU A 215 -11.45 -0.15 31.74
CA LEU A 215 -12.60 0.71 31.45
C LEU A 215 -12.96 0.71 29.96
N SER A 216 -14.12 1.27 29.60
CA SER A 216 -14.52 1.56 28.21
C SER A 216 -14.91 3.02 28.09
N LEU A 217 -14.62 3.65 26.94
CA LEU A 217 -14.96 5.05 26.68
C LEU A 217 -16.48 5.26 26.65
N PRO A 218 -17.04 6.22 27.40
CA PRO A 218 -18.45 6.56 27.32
C PRO A 218 -18.86 7.10 25.94
N ASN A 219 -20.03 6.71 25.46
CA ASN A 219 -20.61 7.23 24.20
C ASN A 219 -20.95 8.73 24.25
N SER A 220 -20.94 9.35 25.43
CA SER A 220 -21.06 10.79 25.64
C SER A 220 -19.83 11.58 25.16
N LEU A 221 -18.67 10.93 25.06
CA LEU A 221 -17.43 11.55 24.59
C LEU A 221 -17.43 11.74 23.07
N GLN A 222 -17.39 13.00 22.64
CA GLN A 222 -17.39 13.43 21.26
C GLN A 222 -16.13 14.22 20.93
N PHE A 223 -15.84 14.32 19.62
CA PHE A 223 -14.69 15.02 19.09
C PHE A 223 -15.11 15.92 17.94
N ARG A 224 -14.43 17.05 17.79
CA ARG A 224 -14.61 17.98 16.68
C ARG A 224 -13.31 18.67 16.33
N LEU A 225 -13.13 19.00 15.06
CA LEU A 225 -12.11 19.97 14.65
C LEU A 225 -12.66 21.39 14.80
N HIS A 226 -11.85 22.27 15.39
CA HIS A 226 -12.17 23.67 15.66
C HIS A 226 -11.11 24.53 14.97
N ALA A 227 -11.46 25.07 13.80
CA ALA A 227 -10.54 25.76 12.91
C ALA A 227 -10.38 27.25 13.27
N SER A 228 -9.38 27.90 12.66
CA SER A 228 -9.04 29.31 12.89
C SER A 228 -10.09 30.33 12.41
N ASP A 229 -11.07 29.89 11.63
CA ASP A 229 -12.27 30.65 11.26
C ASP A 229 -13.40 30.54 12.32
N SER A 230 -13.14 29.86 13.45
CA SER A 230 -14.09 29.49 14.51
C SER A 230 -15.20 28.52 14.07
N LEU A 231 -15.08 27.88 12.90
CA LEU A 231 -16.00 26.82 12.49
C LEU A 231 -15.67 25.50 13.20
N LYS A 232 -16.73 24.81 13.63
CA LYS A 232 -16.71 23.51 14.30
C LYS A 232 -17.13 22.43 13.31
N TYR A 233 -16.28 21.42 13.13
CA TYR A 233 -16.53 20.27 12.26
C TYR A 233 -16.64 19.00 13.11
N SER A 234 -17.85 18.46 13.25
CA SER A 234 -18.11 17.29 14.09
C SER A 234 -17.45 16.02 13.53
N SER A 235 -16.74 15.30 14.38
CA SER A 235 -15.98 14.12 14.00
C SER A 235 -16.74 12.81 14.28
N SER A 236 -16.29 11.73 13.65
CA SER A 236 -16.87 10.39 13.75
C SER A 236 -15.78 9.35 14.01
N PHE A 237 -16.05 8.35 14.85
CA PHE A 237 -15.12 7.26 15.07
C PHE A 237 -15.12 6.26 13.90
N VAL A 238 -13.93 5.93 13.44
CA VAL A 238 -13.62 4.87 12.46
C VAL A 238 -13.19 3.59 13.18
N GLU A 239 -12.50 3.74 14.32
CA GLU A 239 -11.94 2.65 15.11
C GLU A 239 -11.88 3.00 16.60
N GLY A 240 -12.06 1.99 17.46
CA GLY A 240 -11.62 2.01 18.86
C GLY A 240 -12.64 2.42 19.92
N ILE A 241 -13.75 3.08 19.58
CA ILE A 241 -14.68 3.65 20.58
C ILE A 241 -15.25 2.63 21.60
N GLN A 242 -15.51 1.39 21.19
CA GLN A 242 -15.99 0.31 22.07
C GLN A 242 -14.86 -0.64 22.55
N GLN A 243 -13.59 -0.31 22.32
CA GLN A 243 -12.47 -1.15 22.75
C GLN A 243 -12.15 -0.87 24.22
N SER A 244 -12.20 -1.91 25.05
CA SER A 244 -11.85 -1.80 26.47
C SER A 244 -10.38 -1.42 26.64
N LEU A 245 -10.15 -0.30 27.32
CA LEU A 245 -8.83 0.25 27.60
C LEU A 245 -8.23 -0.47 28.80
N LEU A 246 -7.25 -1.34 28.55
CA LEU A 246 -6.55 -2.07 29.60
C LEU A 246 -5.63 -1.12 30.40
N PRO A 247 -5.48 -1.33 31.72
CA PRO A 247 -4.60 -0.53 32.61
C PRO A 247 -3.23 -0.25 32.00
N GLY A 248 -2.86 1.03 31.92
CA GLY A 248 -1.58 1.49 31.39
C GLY A 248 -1.32 1.20 29.90
N LYS A 249 -2.20 0.50 29.19
CA LYS A 249 -1.99 0.12 27.78
C LYS A 249 -2.52 1.19 26.83
N LEU A 250 -1.65 1.61 25.91
CA LEU A 250 -2.02 2.44 24.77
C LEU A 250 -2.93 1.67 23.79
N THR A 251 -4.04 2.30 23.42
CA THR A 251 -5.03 1.81 22.47
C THR A 251 -5.20 2.87 21.37
N LYS A 252 -5.02 2.47 20.11
CA LYS A 252 -5.21 3.37 18.96
C LYS A 252 -6.70 3.54 18.69
N LEU A 253 -7.13 4.79 18.54
CA LEU A 253 -8.42 5.20 18.02
C LEU A 253 -8.18 5.87 16.66
N MET A 254 -9.14 5.76 15.74
CA MET A 254 -9.12 6.52 14.49
C MET A 254 -10.39 7.34 14.40
N ILE A 255 -10.23 8.65 14.15
CA ILE A 255 -11.31 9.61 14.02
C ILE A 255 -11.31 10.17 12.59
N ARG A 256 -12.49 10.37 12.01
CA ARG A 256 -12.70 10.98 10.69
C ARG A 256 -13.64 12.18 10.79
N THR A 257 -13.21 13.30 10.25
CA THR A 257 -13.94 14.57 10.24
C THR A 257 -14.14 15.05 8.79
N PRO A 258 -15.38 15.30 8.32
CA PRO A 258 -15.60 15.93 7.03
C PRO A 258 -15.19 17.41 7.09
N VAL A 259 -14.49 17.89 6.05
CA VAL A 259 -13.99 19.28 5.97
C VAL A 259 -14.13 19.83 4.55
N PRO A 260 -14.21 21.17 4.37
CA PRO A 260 -14.22 21.77 3.03
C PRO A 260 -12.84 21.71 2.36
N ASP A 261 -12.80 21.84 1.04
CA ASP A 261 -11.55 21.67 0.28
C ASP A 261 -10.47 22.73 0.56
N ASN A 262 -10.84 23.87 1.15
CA ASN A 262 -9.93 24.93 1.58
C ASN A 262 -9.49 24.82 3.06
N PHE A 263 -9.81 23.72 3.76
CA PHE A 263 -9.47 23.53 5.17
C PHE A 263 -7.96 23.51 5.44
N VAL A 264 -7.54 24.21 6.50
CA VAL A 264 -6.13 24.39 6.90
C VAL A 264 -5.87 23.69 8.25
N MET A 265 -5.00 22.68 8.24
CA MET A 265 -4.77 21.86 9.44
C MET A 265 -3.90 22.54 10.50
N ASN A 266 -2.85 23.27 10.08
CA ASN A 266 -1.83 23.86 10.97
C ASN A 266 -2.34 24.99 11.90
N SER A 267 -3.58 25.43 11.73
CA SER A 267 -4.24 26.44 12.58
C SER A 267 -5.52 25.91 13.24
N THR A 268 -5.67 24.58 13.29
CA THR A 268 -6.84 23.87 13.82
C THR A 268 -6.47 23.03 15.04
N ARG A 269 -7.41 22.86 15.97
CA ARG A 269 -7.32 21.93 17.11
C ARG A 269 -8.47 20.92 17.10
N MET A 270 -8.29 19.78 17.75
CA MET A 270 -9.35 18.85 18.10
C MET A 270 -9.87 19.22 19.49
N ASP A 271 -11.12 19.67 19.63
CA ASP A 271 -11.78 19.74 20.93
C ASP A 271 -12.31 18.32 21.28
N ALA A 272 -12.00 17.82 22.47
CA ALA A 272 -12.72 16.70 23.10
C ALA A 272 -13.84 17.29 23.96
N PHE A 273 -15.08 16.80 23.81
CA PHE A 273 -16.24 17.42 24.47
C PHE A 273 -17.37 16.43 24.74
N TYR A 274 -18.33 16.85 25.56
CA TYR A 274 -19.63 16.21 25.70
C TYR A 274 -20.74 17.27 25.66
N VAL A 275 -22.00 16.81 25.59
CA VAL A 275 -23.18 17.69 25.58
C VAL A 275 -24.11 17.27 26.72
N SER A 276 -24.41 18.20 27.63
CA SER A 276 -25.43 18.06 28.67
C SER A 276 -26.29 19.32 28.71
N GLU A 277 -27.58 19.17 28.99
CA GLU A 277 -28.55 20.28 29.06
C GLU A 277 -28.59 21.21 27.82
N ALA A 278 -28.11 20.69 26.67
CA ALA A 278 -27.89 21.36 25.39
C ALA A 278 -26.70 22.36 25.34
N GLU A 279 -25.81 22.35 26.33
CA GLU A 279 -24.54 23.10 26.33
C GLU A 279 -23.33 22.23 25.94
N ASP A 280 -22.31 22.87 25.35
CA ASP A 280 -21.02 22.28 24.97
C ASP A 280 -20.05 22.27 26.17
N HIS A 281 -19.71 21.10 26.71
CA HIS A 281 -18.70 20.98 27.77
C HIS A 281 -17.40 20.42 27.17
N VAL A 282 -16.38 21.28 27.03
CA VAL A 282 -15.06 20.90 26.46
C VAL A 282 -14.16 20.35 27.57
N LEU A 283 -13.75 19.09 27.41
CA LEU A 283 -12.91 18.32 28.34
C LEU A 283 -11.40 18.56 28.12
N GLY A 284 -11.03 19.08 26.95
CA GLY A 284 -9.65 19.39 26.58
C GLY A 284 -9.53 19.66 25.09
N ALA A 285 -8.39 20.19 24.63
CA ALA A 285 -8.11 20.37 23.22
C ALA A 285 -6.67 20.01 22.82
N LEU A 286 -6.48 19.47 21.62
CA LEU A 286 -5.19 19.06 21.05
C LEU A 286 -4.92 19.84 19.75
N ALA A 287 -3.81 20.57 19.64
CA ALA A 287 -3.44 21.27 18.41
C ALA A 287 -3.02 20.29 17.30
N LEU A 288 -3.54 20.42 16.07
CA LEU A 288 -3.16 19.56 14.93
C LEU A 288 -1.87 20.01 14.22
N THR A 289 -1.27 21.12 14.64
CA THR A 289 0.00 21.64 14.13
C THR A 289 1.05 20.53 14.11
N GLU A 290 1.81 20.43 13.01
CA GLU A 290 2.83 19.40 12.76
C GLU A 290 2.30 17.95 12.60
N THR A 291 1.00 17.69 12.74
CA THR A 291 0.47 16.31 12.62
C THR A 291 0.09 15.87 11.20
N GLU A 292 0.00 16.79 10.23
CA GLU A 292 -0.21 16.43 8.82
C GLU A 292 1.05 15.78 8.24
N ILE A 293 1.06 14.44 8.10
CA ILE A 293 2.21 13.73 7.52
C ILE A 293 1.96 13.38 6.05
N LYS A 294 2.72 14.03 5.17
CA LYS A 294 2.96 13.64 3.78
C LYS A 294 4.40 13.14 3.68
N VAL A 295 4.59 11.86 3.43
CA VAL A 295 5.89 11.18 3.43
C VAL A 295 6.53 11.30 2.04
N PRO A 296 7.71 11.93 1.88
CA PRO A 296 8.38 11.99 0.59
C PRO A 296 8.88 10.61 0.13
N VAL A 297 8.98 10.42 -1.19
CA VAL A 297 9.65 9.25 -1.79
C VAL A 297 11.06 9.07 -1.18
N GLY A 298 11.43 7.83 -0.89
CA GLY A 298 12.72 7.47 -0.29
C GLY A 298 12.86 7.75 1.22
N LYS A 299 11.80 8.19 1.92
CA LYS A 299 11.79 8.33 3.38
C LYS A 299 11.13 7.14 4.06
N GLU A 300 11.90 6.43 4.88
CA GLU A 300 11.36 5.39 5.77
C GLU A 300 10.53 6.01 6.90
N GLN A 301 9.43 5.35 7.25
CA GLN A 301 8.53 5.72 8.34
C GLN A 301 8.07 4.48 9.11
N PRO A 302 7.90 4.54 10.43
CA PRO A 302 7.29 3.46 11.17
C PRO A 302 5.80 3.33 10.78
N TYR A 303 5.36 2.09 10.57
CA TYR A 303 3.96 1.75 10.30
C TYR A 303 3.03 2.24 11.43
N SER A 304 3.45 2.05 12.68
CA SER A 304 2.74 2.44 13.89
C SER A 304 3.64 3.36 14.73
N LEU A 305 3.18 4.57 15.07
CA LEU A 305 3.98 5.51 15.90
C LEU A 305 4.22 5.00 17.33
N PHE A 306 3.21 4.30 17.88
CA PHE A 306 3.01 4.19 19.33
C PHE A 306 2.42 2.83 19.76
N GLY A 307 2.38 1.86 18.86
CA GLY A 307 1.74 0.55 19.08
C GLY A 307 2.74 -0.59 19.38
N THR A 308 2.19 -1.77 19.67
CA THR A 308 2.89 -3.04 19.97
C THR A 308 3.50 -3.72 18.73
N ASP A 309 3.55 -3.01 17.61
CA ASP A 309 3.50 -3.58 16.28
C ASP A 309 4.93 -3.59 15.71
N ASN A 310 5.81 -4.25 16.47
CA ASN A 310 7.25 -4.01 16.52
C ASN A 310 7.92 -3.77 15.15
N SER A 311 8.52 -2.58 15.00
CA SER A 311 9.57 -2.29 14.03
C SER A 311 9.23 -2.51 12.56
N LEU A 312 7.95 -2.48 12.16
CA LEU A 312 7.59 -2.44 10.74
C LEU A 312 7.90 -1.05 10.17
N MET A 313 8.92 -0.97 9.32
CA MET A 313 9.29 0.22 8.57
C MET A 313 8.73 0.16 7.15
N ILE A 314 8.11 1.25 6.70
CA ILE A 314 7.52 1.39 5.36
C ILE A 314 8.21 2.53 4.61
N VAL A 315 8.50 2.34 3.32
CA VAL A 315 9.04 3.37 2.44
C VAL A 315 8.47 3.25 1.03
N ALA A 316 8.11 4.38 0.41
CA ALA A 316 7.97 4.47 -1.03
C ALA A 316 9.36 4.51 -1.65
N ASP A 317 9.87 3.35 -2.03
CA ASP A 317 11.22 3.13 -2.54
C ASP A 317 11.44 3.78 -3.90
N LYS A 318 10.43 3.73 -4.76
CA LYS A 318 10.48 4.30 -6.11
C LYS A 318 9.09 4.68 -6.62
N VAL A 319 9.01 5.75 -7.41
CA VAL A 319 7.82 6.14 -8.17
C VAL A 319 8.22 6.37 -9.64
N ILE A 320 7.48 5.77 -10.57
CA ILE A 320 7.74 5.86 -12.02
C ILE A 320 6.46 6.33 -12.73
N ALA A 321 6.58 7.34 -13.60
CA ALA A 321 5.54 7.74 -14.54
C ALA A 321 5.92 7.35 -15.98
N VAL A 322 5.11 6.50 -16.62
CA VAL A 322 5.28 6.06 -18.01
C VAL A 322 4.15 6.65 -18.86
N LYS A 323 4.47 7.51 -19.83
CA LYS A 323 3.46 8.02 -20.76
C LYS A 323 2.96 6.90 -21.68
N GLN A 324 1.65 6.85 -21.91
CA GLN A 324 0.98 5.92 -22.80
C GLN A 324 0.05 6.69 -23.76
N THR A 325 -0.63 5.96 -24.66
CA THR A 325 -1.60 6.54 -25.61
C THR A 325 -2.88 7.05 -24.94
N GLU A 326 -3.21 6.52 -23.76
CA GLU A 326 -4.47 6.76 -23.03
C GLU A 326 -4.27 7.59 -21.74
N GLY A 327 -3.07 8.13 -21.51
CA GLY A 327 -2.72 8.90 -20.31
C GLY A 327 -1.31 8.57 -19.80
N VAL A 328 -1.13 8.57 -18.48
CA VAL A 328 0.17 8.26 -17.82
C VAL A 328 0.02 7.14 -16.81
N LEU A 329 0.67 5.99 -17.04
CA LEU A 329 0.78 4.91 -16.07
C LEU A 329 1.74 5.33 -14.96
N LEU A 330 1.21 5.60 -13.77
CA LEU A 330 1.95 5.87 -12.55
C LEU A 330 2.10 4.56 -11.76
N GLN A 331 3.32 4.25 -11.34
CA GLN A 331 3.67 3.06 -10.56
C GLN A 331 4.45 3.45 -9.31
N THR A 332 4.10 2.88 -8.16
CA THR A 332 4.74 3.16 -6.87
C THR A 332 5.16 1.87 -6.19
N THR A 333 6.47 1.72 -5.93
CA THR A 333 7.04 0.58 -5.21
C THR A 333 7.12 0.92 -3.72
N ILE A 334 6.35 0.22 -2.90
CA ILE A 334 6.41 0.28 -1.44
C ILE A 334 7.23 -0.92 -0.94
N LYS A 335 8.18 -0.67 -0.03
CA LYS A 335 8.84 -1.72 0.76
C LYS A 335 8.32 -1.68 2.20
N ILE A 336 8.13 -2.86 2.78
CA ILE A 336 7.73 -3.07 4.17
C ILE A 336 8.79 -4.01 4.79
N ARG A 337 9.60 -3.50 5.73
CA ARG A 337 10.71 -4.22 6.38
C ARG A 337 10.38 -4.48 7.85
N ASN A 338 10.71 -5.66 8.36
CA ASN A 338 10.59 -5.99 9.77
C ASN A 338 11.95 -5.84 10.48
N ASP A 339 12.15 -4.73 11.20
CA ASP A 339 13.37 -4.46 11.97
C ASP A 339 13.30 -4.97 13.43
N SER A 340 12.39 -5.91 13.73
CA SER A 340 12.28 -6.53 15.05
C SER A 340 13.05 -7.84 15.13
N ASN A 341 13.25 -8.33 16.35
CA ASN A 341 13.83 -9.64 16.62
C ASN A 341 12.81 -10.80 16.57
N ALA A 342 11.56 -10.53 16.17
CA ALA A 342 10.47 -11.50 16.10
C ALA A 342 9.82 -11.53 14.71
N ALA A 343 8.96 -12.52 14.46
CA ALA A 343 8.12 -12.51 13.26
C ALA A 343 6.96 -11.51 13.45
N ALA A 344 6.76 -10.62 12.48
CA ALA A 344 5.67 -9.65 12.47
C ALA A 344 4.60 -10.05 11.44
N ALA A 345 3.33 -9.74 11.69
CA ALA A 345 2.28 -9.88 10.68
C ALA A 345 2.48 -8.86 9.55
N LEU A 346 2.25 -9.25 8.30
CA LEU A 346 2.36 -8.39 7.13
C LEU A 346 1.01 -7.71 6.87
N PRO A 347 0.86 -6.38 7.04
CA PRO A 347 -0.45 -5.73 6.95
C PRO A 347 -1.10 -5.89 5.58
N ALA A 348 -2.42 -6.14 5.57
CA ALA A 348 -3.21 -6.30 4.35
C ALA A 348 -3.58 -4.92 3.76
N LEU A 349 -2.56 -4.25 3.22
CA LEU A 349 -2.70 -2.90 2.68
C LEU A 349 -3.44 -2.86 1.34
N THR A 350 -4.10 -1.72 1.10
CA THR A 350 -4.65 -1.29 -0.19
C THR A 350 -4.20 0.14 -0.51
N GLY A 351 -4.21 0.54 -1.79
CA GLY A 351 -3.71 1.85 -2.22
C GLY A 351 -4.77 2.66 -2.98
N SER A 352 -4.74 3.98 -2.84
CA SER A 352 -5.52 4.89 -3.68
C SER A 352 -4.69 6.14 -4.01
N TYR A 353 -4.68 6.53 -5.27
CA TYR A 353 -3.99 7.75 -5.73
C TYR A 353 -4.96 8.92 -5.68
N GLN A 354 -4.61 9.98 -4.95
CA GLN A 354 -5.40 11.21 -4.85
C GLN A 354 -4.77 12.36 -5.63
N PHE A 355 -5.60 13.15 -6.31
CA PHE A 355 -5.20 14.24 -7.20
C PHE A 355 -6.30 15.31 -7.26
N GLY A 356 -5.96 16.58 -7.03
CA GLY A 356 -6.97 17.63 -6.88
C GLY A 356 -7.97 17.30 -5.77
N THR A 357 -9.27 17.22 -6.11
CA THR A 357 -10.35 16.72 -5.23
C THR A 357 -10.75 15.25 -5.53
N GLY A 358 -10.13 14.62 -6.53
CA GLY A 358 -10.38 13.25 -6.93
C GLY A 358 -9.48 12.23 -6.21
N ALA A 359 -9.91 10.97 -6.23
CA ALA A 359 -9.09 9.82 -5.86
C ALA A 359 -9.52 8.58 -6.66
N MET A 360 -8.58 7.66 -6.91
CA MET A 360 -8.80 6.42 -7.63
C MET A 360 -8.00 5.27 -7.00
N GLU A 361 -8.70 4.16 -6.74
CA GLU A 361 -8.13 2.91 -6.22
C GLU A 361 -7.02 2.37 -7.14
N ALA A 362 -5.91 1.94 -6.54
CA ALA A 362 -4.76 1.39 -7.25
C ALA A 362 -4.92 -0.11 -7.53
N SER A 363 -4.44 -0.57 -8.70
CA SER A 363 -4.12 -1.99 -8.88
C SER A 363 -2.85 -2.33 -8.09
N GLN A 364 -2.83 -3.45 -7.37
CA GLN A 364 -1.70 -3.83 -6.51
C GLN A 364 -1.18 -5.24 -6.76
N GLU A 365 0.13 -5.42 -6.61
CA GLU A 365 0.82 -6.70 -6.72
C GLU A 365 1.89 -6.84 -5.62
N GLN A 366 2.06 -8.05 -5.07
CA GLN A 366 2.85 -8.28 -3.86
C GLN A 366 3.85 -9.44 -4.05
N SER A 367 5.13 -9.20 -3.74
CA SER A 367 6.23 -10.15 -3.97
C SER A 367 6.23 -11.36 -3.03
N LEU A 368 5.51 -11.30 -1.92
CA LEU A 368 5.40 -12.37 -0.91
C LEU A 368 3.93 -12.68 -0.62
N ARG A 369 3.55 -13.96 -0.65
CA ARG A 369 2.19 -14.43 -0.31
C ARG A 369 2.06 -14.91 1.14
N SER A 370 3.07 -14.70 1.99
CA SER A 370 3.02 -14.98 3.42
C SER A 370 2.39 -13.83 4.19
N GLY A 371 1.43 -14.12 5.07
CA GLY A 371 0.84 -13.12 5.98
C GLY A 371 1.78 -12.61 7.09
N PHE A 372 3.08 -12.92 7.00
CA PHE A 372 4.10 -12.62 8.01
C PHE A 372 5.45 -12.31 7.36
N LEU A 373 6.27 -11.54 8.09
CA LEU A 373 7.68 -11.24 7.82
C LEU A 373 8.55 -11.75 8.97
N SER A 374 9.61 -12.50 8.65
CA SER A 374 10.69 -12.84 9.59
C SER A 374 11.53 -11.62 9.97
N PRO A 375 12.33 -11.66 11.05
CA PRO A 375 13.34 -10.64 11.36
C PRO A 375 14.21 -10.28 10.15
N GLY A 376 14.37 -8.98 9.88
CA GLY A 376 15.12 -8.46 8.72
C GLY A 376 14.49 -8.70 7.35
N GLN A 377 13.36 -9.40 7.26
CA GLN A 377 12.70 -9.67 5.98
C GLN A 377 11.97 -8.43 5.46
N THR A 378 12.03 -8.23 4.13
CA THR A 378 11.31 -7.16 3.43
C THR A 378 10.28 -7.76 2.47
N ALA A 379 9.04 -7.28 2.51
CA ALA A 379 8.08 -7.43 1.42
C ALA A 379 8.11 -6.21 0.51
N THR A 380 7.89 -6.43 -0.79
CA THR A 380 7.68 -5.36 -1.77
C THR A 380 6.24 -5.45 -2.28
N VAL A 381 5.54 -4.32 -2.27
CA VAL A 381 4.22 -4.16 -2.88
C VAL A 381 4.35 -3.10 -3.98
N GLN A 382 3.87 -3.39 -5.17
CA GLN A 382 3.75 -2.41 -6.25
C GLN A 382 2.29 -1.96 -6.35
N TYR A 383 2.07 -0.66 -6.35
CA TYR A 383 0.80 -0.02 -6.65
C TYR A 383 0.88 0.62 -8.03
N SER A 384 -0.24 0.69 -8.75
CA SER A 384 -0.27 1.20 -10.12
C SER A 384 -1.64 1.77 -10.51
N ILE A 385 -1.63 2.79 -11.36
CA ILE A 385 -2.80 3.46 -11.91
C ILE A 385 -2.50 4.08 -13.28
N LEU A 386 -3.45 4.04 -14.21
CA LEU A 386 -3.44 4.90 -15.39
C LEU A 386 -4.12 6.23 -15.05
N LEU A 387 -3.34 7.31 -14.96
CA LEU A 387 -3.85 8.67 -14.79
C LEU A 387 -4.38 9.21 -16.13
N PRO A 388 -5.59 9.82 -16.15
CA PRO A 388 -6.09 10.56 -17.30
C PRO A 388 -5.15 11.69 -17.76
N ASP A 389 -5.23 12.02 -19.05
CA ASP A 389 -4.54 13.19 -19.62
C ASP A 389 -4.91 14.49 -18.88
N GLY A 390 -3.92 15.36 -18.71
CA GLY A 390 -4.05 16.63 -17.98
C GLY A 390 -3.76 16.53 -16.47
N ILE A 391 -3.58 15.33 -15.91
CA ILE A 391 -3.12 15.15 -14.53
C ILE A 391 -1.60 14.99 -14.50
N GLU A 392 -0.90 15.93 -13.87
CA GLU A 392 0.56 15.86 -13.72
C GLU A 392 0.95 14.90 -12.58
N PRO A 393 1.72 13.82 -12.84
CA PRO A 393 2.14 12.85 -11.82
C PRO A 393 2.79 13.43 -10.56
N GLN A 394 3.46 14.58 -10.66
CA GLN A 394 4.09 15.28 -9.53
C GLN A 394 3.09 15.93 -8.56
N THR A 395 1.81 16.04 -8.95
CA THR A 395 0.73 16.59 -8.11
C THR A 395 -0.07 15.52 -7.35
N VAL A 396 0.27 14.25 -7.56
CA VAL A 396 -0.46 13.09 -7.05
C VAL A 396 0.11 12.66 -5.70
N SER A 397 -0.72 12.15 -4.80
CA SER A 397 -0.27 11.45 -3.58
C SER A 397 -0.80 10.01 -3.55
N LEU A 398 -0.05 9.06 -3.00
CA LEU A 398 -0.52 7.70 -2.74
C LEU A 398 -0.95 7.56 -1.28
N VAL A 399 -2.24 7.33 -1.05
CA VAL A 399 -2.77 6.91 0.25
C VAL A 399 -2.64 5.39 0.37
N LEU A 400 -2.05 4.91 1.47
CA LEU A 400 -2.16 3.51 1.87
C LEU A 400 -3.25 3.36 2.94
N PHE A 401 -4.15 2.41 2.70
CA PHE A 401 -5.27 2.06 3.55
C PHE A 401 -5.16 0.63 4.07
N GLU A 402 -5.83 0.37 5.18
CA GLU A 402 -6.04 -0.96 5.76
C GLU A 402 -7.52 -1.15 6.08
N ASN A 403 -8.01 -2.39 6.11
CA ASN A 403 -9.40 -2.69 6.46
C ASN A 403 -9.62 -2.69 7.97
N ALA A 404 -10.39 -1.73 8.49
CA ALA A 404 -10.86 -1.72 9.87
C ALA A 404 -12.16 -2.53 10.02
N THR A 405 -12.34 -3.17 11.19
CA THR A 405 -13.61 -3.83 11.52
C THR A 405 -14.59 -2.77 12.02
N ALA A 406 -15.56 -2.40 11.19
CA ALA A 406 -16.43 -1.25 11.42
C ALA A 406 -17.37 -1.44 12.62
N VAL A 407 -17.36 -0.47 13.56
CA VAL A 407 -18.35 -0.40 14.65
C VAL A 407 -19.54 0.44 14.17
N THR A 408 -20.74 -0.14 14.16
CA THR A 408 -21.95 0.56 13.68
C THR A 408 -22.58 1.37 14.82
N ASN A 409 -22.38 2.69 14.83
CA ASN A 409 -23.07 3.60 15.76
C ASN A 409 -24.56 3.74 15.41
N THR A 410 -25.40 2.86 15.95
CA THR A 410 -26.86 3.06 15.96
C THR A 410 -27.26 4.02 17.08
N ASN A 411 -27.44 5.30 16.74
CA ASN A 411 -28.12 6.27 17.60
C ASN A 411 -29.62 5.92 17.72
N THR A 412 -29.94 5.00 18.63
CA THR A 412 -31.32 4.60 18.91
C THR A 412 -31.95 5.60 19.88
N ASN A 413 -32.66 6.59 19.33
CA ASN A 413 -33.54 7.47 20.12
C ASN A 413 -34.69 6.63 20.72
N ASN A 414 -34.46 6.05 21.89
CA ASN A 414 -35.46 5.33 22.67
C ASN A 414 -36.49 6.30 23.25
N ASN A 415 -37.46 6.68 22.41
CA ASN A 415 -38.60 7.48 22.84
C ASN A 415 -39.49 6.62 23.74
N ASN A 416 -39.53 6.96 25.04
CA ASN A 416 -40.16 6.14 26.06
C ASN A 416 -41.67 6.01 25.83
N SER A 417 -42.19 4.78 25.81
CA SER A 417 -43.62 4.52 25.85
C SER A 417 -43.92 3.30 26.70
N ASN A 418 -44.60 3.52 27.82
CA ASN A 418 -45.03 2.47 28.72
C ASN A 418 -45.95 1.47 27.99
N ASN A 419 -45.68 0.17 28.16
CA ASN A 419 -46.79 -0.72 28.47
C ASN A 419 -46.37 -1.85 29.41
N ASN A 420 -47.18 -2.10 30.42
CA ASN A 420 -47.01 -3.24 31.30
C ASN A 420 -47.47 -4.50 30.56
N ASN A 421 -46.67 -5.57 30.62
CA ASN A 421 -47.23 -6.80 31.14
C ASN A 421 -46.19 -7.64 31.89
N SER A 422 -46.63 -8.29 32.96
CA SER A 422 -45.81 -9.21 33.73
C SER A 422 -46.00 -10.62 33.23
N ASN A 423 -44.93 -11.41 33.17
CA ASN A 423 -45.04 -12.78 33.64
C ASN A 423 -43.70 -13.33 34.13
N ASN A 424 -43.74 -14.02 35.27
CA ASN A 424 -42.62 -14.82 35.75
C ASN A 424 -42.44 -16.05 34.86
N ASN A 425 -41.19 -16.48 34.66
CA ASN A 425 -40.85 -17.80 35.17
C ASN A 425 -39.38 -17.90 35.60
N THR A 426 -39.08 -18.82 36.50
CA THR A 426 -37.81 -18.93 37.21
C THR A 426 -37.12 -20.25 36.88
N SER A 427 -35.81 -20.24 36.62
CA SER A 427 -34.96 -21.39 36.95
C SER A 427 -33.50 -20.98 37.11
N ASN A 428 -32.89 -21.42 38.22
CA ASN A 428 -31.44 -21.55 38.32
C ASN A 428 -30.97 -22.68 37.37
N ASN A 429 -29.69 -22.69 36.97
CA ASN A 429 -28.75 -23.59 37.64
C ASN A 429 -27.28 -23.14 37.47
N ASN A 430 -26.39 -23.78 38.23
CA ASN A 430 -24.98 -23.45 38.42
C ASN A 430 -24.08 -24.58 37.87
N GLY A 431 -22.80 -24.32 37.56
CA GLY A 431 -21.78 -25.38 37.42
C GLY A 431 -20.84 -25.36 36.20
N ASN A 432 -19.78 -24.55 36.28
CA ASN A 432 -18.36 -24.95 36.15
C ASN A 432 -17.94 -26.15 35.24
N GLY A 433 -16.95 -25.96 34.34
CA GLY A 433 -16.03 -27.06 33.93
C GLY A 433 -15.34 -27.03 32.56
N SER A 434 -14.02 -26.74 32.54
CA SER A 434 -12.97 -27.35 31.70
C SER A 434 -13.14 -27.62 30.17
N GLY A 435 -12.40 -26.85 29.36
CA GLY A 435 -11.14 -27.34 28.74
C GLY A 435 -11.15 -28.17 27.44
N SER A 436 -10.11 -27.96 26.62
CA SER A 436 -9.87 -28.53 25.27
C SER A 436 -10.88 -28.07 24.19
N GLY A 437 -10.51 -27.76 22.95
CA GLY A 437 -9.24 -27.98 22.25
C GLY A 437 -9.47 -28.99 21.12
N ASN A 438 -9.69 -28.51 19.90
CA ASN A 438 -10.17 -29.33 18.78
C ASN A 438 -9.51 -28.94 17.45
N THR A 439 -8.52 -29.73 17.01
CA THR A 439 -8.01 -29.73 15.64
C THR A 439 -8.93 -30.57 14.76
N ASN A 440 -9.33 -30.06 13.58
CA ASN A 440 -10.24 -30.79 12.71
C ASN A 440 -9.69 -30.91 11.28
N THR A 441 -8.95 -31.97 11.04
CA THR A 441 -8.68 -32.50 9.69
C THR A 441 -9.88 -33.30 9.22
N SER A 442 -10.31 -33.13 7.97
CA SER A 442 -11.30 -34.02 7.35
C SER A 442 -10.83 -34.47 5.96
N SER A 443 -11.05 -35.76 5.66
CA SER A 443 -10.52 -36.43 4.48
C SER A 443 -11.62 -36.96 3.55
N ASN A 444 -11.30 -36.90 2.27
CA ASN A 444 -12.08 -37.30 1.09
C ASN A 444 -12.76 -38.69 1.15
N SER A 445 -14.06 -38.75 0.80
CA SER A 445 -14.72 -39.90 0.13
C SER A 445 -16.11 -39.49 -0.42
N GLY A 446 -16.68 -40.09 -1.48
CA GLY A 446 -16.08 -41.08 -2.39
C GLY A 446 -17.01 -41.96 -3.25
N ALA A 447 -18.02 -41.43 -3.97
CA ALA A 447 -18.77 -42.10 -5.07
C ALA A 447 -19.53 -41.04 -5.91
N ALA A 448 -19.63 -40.99 -7.24
CA ALA A 448 -19.69 -41.98 -8.35
C ALA A 448 -21.07 -42.68 -8.53
N ALA A 449 -21.65 -42.83 -9.73
CA ALA A 449 -21.50 -42.15 -11.04
C ALA A 449 -22.64 -42.63 -11.99
N ASN A 450 -23.14 -41.81 -12.93
CA ASN A 450 -23.52 -42.27 -14.29
C ASN A 450 -23.73 -41.12 -15.32
N SER A 451 -23.77 -41.46 -16.61
CA SER A 451 -23.88 -40.57 -17.77
C SER A 451 -25.31 -40.39 -18.32
N GLY A 452 -25.55 -39.27 -19.02
CA GLY A 452 -26.70 -39.07 -19.91
C GLY A 452 -26.46 -37.92 -20.90
N SER A 453 -26.79 -38.12 -22.18
CA SER A 453 -26.60 -37.15 -23.27
C SER A 453 -27.84 -37.06 -24.15
N SER A 454 -28.27 -35.84 -24.51
CA SER A 454 -29.11 -35.58 -25.69
C SER A 454 -29.16 -34.08 -26.02
N SER A 455 -29.44 -33.75 -27.29
CA SER A 455 -29.44 -32.40 -27.85
C SER A 455 -30.70 -32.10 -28.68
N THR A 456 -31.30 -30.94 -28.49
CA THR A 456 -32.43 -30.34 -29.26
C THR A 456 -32.39 -28.81 -28.98
N VAL A 457 -32.47 -27.84 -29.91
CA VAL A 457 -33.00 -27.75 -31.29
C VAL A 457 -34.52 -27.99 -31.28
N ASN A 458 -35.41 -27.01 -31.53
CA ASN A 458 -35.37 -25.94 -32.53
C ASN A 458 -36.37 -24.78 -32.22
N GLU A 459 -36.32 -23.67 -32.99
CA GLU A 459 -37.45 -22.84 -33.51
C GLU A 459 -38.62 -22.33 -32.59
N SER A 460 -39.39 -21.28 -32.91
CA SER A 460 -39.44 -20.32 -34.03
C SER A 460 -40.31 -19.08 -33.67
N ALA A 461 -40.54 -18.22 -34.69
CA ALA A 461 -41.67 -17.31 -34.90
C ALA A 461 -41.57 -15.88 -34.34
N ALA A 462 -42.08 -14.93 -35.16
CA ALA A 462 -42.03 -13.50 -34.93
C ALA A 462 -43.34 -12.81 -35.36
N ASN A 463 -43.69 -11.74 -34.67
CA ASN A 463 -44.53 -10.61 -35.13
C ASN A 463 -44.26 -9.45 -34.15
N GLY A 464 -44.30 -8.17 -34.50
CA GLY A 464 -44.80 -7.55 -35.73
C GLY A 464 -45.81 -6.47 -35.34
N GLY A 465 -45.35 -5.22 -35.22
CA GLY A 465 -46.16 -4.13 -34.62
C GLY A 465 -45.53 -2.75 -34.82
N THR A 466 -45.79 -2.15 -35.98
CA THR A 466 -45.31 -0.82 -36.36
C THR A 466 -46.14 0.29 -35.70
N GLY A 467 -45.51 1.41 -35.31
CA GLY A 467 -46.27 2.62 -34.92
C GLY A 467 -45.48 3.63 -34.10
N GLY A 468 -44.72 4.50 -34.76
CA GLY A 468 -44.14 5.67 -34.11
C GLY A 468 -45.00 6.91 -34.30
N ASN A 469 -45.01 7.81 -33.31
CA ASN A 469 -45.13 9.24 -33.60
C ASN A 469 -44.40 10.07 -32.53
N THR A 470 -43.80 11.17 -32.97
CA THR A 470 -43.20 12.19 -32.10
C THR A 470 -44.26 13.12 -31.52
N ASN A 471 -44.11 13.54 -30.27
CA ASN A 471 -44.53 14.89 -29.92
C ASN A 471 -43.65 15.49 -28.81
N SER A 472 -43.32 16.77 -28.96
CA SER A 472 -42.56 17.57 -27.99
C SER A 472 -43.52 18.49 -27.22
N GLY A 473 -43.38 18.57 -25.89
CA GLY A 473 -44.23 19.41 -25.02
C GLY A 473 -43.44 19.93 -23.83
N ALA A 474 -43.54 21.23 -23.55
CA ALA A 474 -42.63 21.95 -22.67
C ALA A 474 -43.12 22.12 -21.21
N ASN A 475 -42.23 22.69 -20.39
CA ASN A 475 -42.48 23.47 -19.17
C ASN A 475 -42.81 22.78 -17.82
N ALA A 476 -41.77 22.76 -16.98
CA ALA A 476 -41.61 23.64 -15.80
C ALA A 476 -42.27 23.29 -14.44
N SER A 477 -41.39 23.32 -13.43
CA SER A 477 -41.58 23.70 -12.01
C SER A 477 -42.13 22.67 -11.00
N ASN A 478 -41.46 22.67 -9.84
CA ASN A 478 -41.88 22.46 -8.44
C ASN A 478 -43.23 21.77 -8.19
N ASN A 479 -43.38 20.82 -7.25
CA ASN A 479 -42.91 20.94 -5.86
C ASN A 479 -42.90 19.59 -5.08
N SER A 480 -42.24 19.58 -3.91
CA SER A 480 -42.46 18.72 -2.73
C SER A 480 -42.99 17.29 -2.89
N GLY A 481 -42.07 16.33 -2.80
CA GLY A 481 -42.08 15.13 -1.96
C GLY A 481 -43.37 14.36 -1.64
N ASN A 482 -43.29 13.03 -1.80
CA ASN A 482 -43.75 12.09 -0.78
C ASN A 482 -42.77 10.91 -0.68
N ALA A 483 -42.73 10.22 0.46
CA ALA A 483 -41.78 9.15 0.73
C ALA A 483 -42.20 7.81 0.09
N SER A 484 -41.22 7.00 -0.31
CA SER A 484 -41.41 5.56 -0.53
C SER A 484 -40.44 4.76 0.35
N SER A 485 -40.90 3.61 0.84
CA SER A 485 -40.18 2.75 1.77
C SER A 485 -38.96 2.10 1.12
N ASN A 486 -37.76 2.34 1.66
CA ASN A 486 -36.53 1.71 1.17
C ASN A 486 -36.12 0.52 2.04
N THR A 487 -36.08 -0.68 1.45
CA THR A 487 -35.82 -1.94 2.14
C THR A 487 -34.34 -2.02 2.56
N THR A 488 -34.08 -2.13 3.86
CA THR A 488 -32.71 -2.06 4.41
C THR A 488 -31.90 -3.33 4.14
N ASN A 489 -31.30 -3.44 2.96
CA ASN A 489 -30.27 -4.43 2.68
C ASN A 489 -29.04 -4.17 3.57
N ARG A 490 -28.75 -5.11 4.47
CA ARG A 490 -27.74 -4.99 5.52
C ARG A 490 -26.34 -5.35 5.00
N SER A 491 -25.76 -4.46 4.19
CA SER A 491 -24.37 -4.59 3.73
C SER A 491 -23.39 -4.33 4.88
N ASN A 492 -22.51 -5.30 5.19
CA ASN A 492 -21.35 -5.05 6.04
C ASN A 492 -20.35 -4.18 5.27
N THR A 493 -20.40 -2.86 5.50
CA THR A 493 -19.41 -1.93 4.97
C THR A 493 -18.10 -2.05 5.76
N THR A 494 -17.14 -2.82 5.24
CA THR A 494 -15.75 -2.76 5.72
C THR A 494 -15.25 -1.33 5.54
N VAL A 495 -14.89 -0.66 6.64
CA VAL A 495 -14.40 0.72 6.61
C VAL A 495 -12.89 0.70 6.44
N LYS A 496 -12.38 1.41 5.43
CA LYS A 496 -10.93 1.61 5.27
C LYS A 496 -10.44 2.66 6.27
N ARG A 497 -9.27 2.43 6.88
CA ARG A 497 -8.50 3.44 7.63
C ARG A 497 -7.24 3.79 6.85
N PRO A 498 -6.85 5.07 6.71
CA PRO A 498 -5.52 5.41 6.19
C PRO A 498 -4.46 5.04 7.23
N VAL A 499 -3.30 4.58 6.74
CA VAL A 499 -2.13 4.22 7.56
C VAL A 499 -0.85 4.93 7.11
N MET A 500 -0.81 5.44 5.87
CA MET A 500 0.28 6.27 5.37
C MET A 500 -0.19 7.11 4.17
N LEU A 501 0.45 8.26 3.95
CA LEU A 501 0.22 9.15 2.82
C LEU A 501 1.58 9.54 2.23
N PHE A 502 1.86 9.11 1.00
CA PHE A 502 3.10 9.42 0.30
C PHE A 502 2.91 10.57 -0.69
N ASP A 503 3.78 11.57 -0.62
CA ASP A 503 3.96 12.59 -1.64
C ASP A 503 4.79 12.02 -2.80
N LEU A 504 4.30 12.20 -4.02
CA LEU A 504 4.91 11.68 -5.25
C LEU A 504 5.54 12.79 -6.10
N SER A 505 5.72 14.00 -5.56
CA SER A 505 6.43 15.13 -6.18
C SER A 505 7.80 14.79 -6.78
N HIS A 506 8.49 13.78 -6.23
CA HIS A 506 9.76 13.24 -6.73
C HIS A 506 9.60 12.03 -7.67
N VAL A 507 8.50 11.92 -8.42
CA VAL A 507 8.31 10.88 -9.44
C VAL A 507 9.35 10.97 -10.56
N GLU A 508 10.01 9.84 -10.84
CA GLU A 508 10.81 9.68 -12.04
C GLU A 508 9.88 9.49 -13.25
N TYR A 509 9.90 10.42 -14.21
CA TYR A 509 9.42 10.08 -15.54
C TYR A 509 10.33 9.00 -16.12
N ALA A 510 9.76 7.92 -16.62
CA ALA A 510 10.47 6.95 -17.43
C ALA A 510 10.91 7.63 -18.72
N ASN A 511 12.12 8.19 -18.71
CA ASN A 511 12.77 8.88 -19.83
C ASN A 511 12.98 7.90 -20.98
N ASN A 512 11.91 7.68 -21.74
CA ASN A 512 11.73 6.67 -22.78
C ASN A 512 11.97 5.23 -22.29
N ALA A 513 10.95 4.37 -22.39
CA ALA A 513 11.15 2.94 -22.10
C ALA A 513 12.22 2.32 -23.03
N ALA A 514 12.44 2.88 -24.21
CA ALA A 514 13.54 2.57 -25.13
C ALA A 514 14.96 2.86 -24.58
N ILE A 515 15.11 3.83 -23.67
CA ILE A 515 16.41 4.28 -23.13
C ILE A 515 16.69 3.68 -21.74
N GLN A 516 15.64 3.44 -20.94
CA GLN A 516 15.74 2.76 -19.63
C GLN A 516 15.74 1.22 -19.73
N ALA A 517 15.60 0.67 -20.93
CA ALA A 517 15.60 -0.77 -21.13
C ALA A 517 16.99 -1.39 -20.89
N LYS A 518 17.01 -2.60 -20.32
CA LYS A 518 18.26 -3.37 -20.16
C LYS A 518 18.78 -3.78 -21.55
N PRO A 519 20.06 -3.53 -21.91
CA PRO A 519 20.64 -4.08 -23.13
C PRO A 519 20.44 -5.60 -23.20
N TYR A 520 19.94 -6.10 -24.32
CA TYR A 520 19.61 -7.52 -24.50
C TYR A 520 20.26 -8.10 -25.76
N GLU A 521 20.95 -9.22 -25.59
CA GLU A 521 21.59 -9.96 -26.67
C GLU A 521 20.65 -11.07 -27.18
N MET A 522 20.43 -11.10 -28.49
CA MET A 522 19.48 -12.02 -29.13
C MET A 522 19.81 -13.48 -28.81
N GLY A 523 18.81 -14.26 -28.40
CA GLY A 523 18.93 -15.67 -28.05
C GLY A 523 19.29 -15.97 -26.58
N THR A 524 19.70 -14.96 -25.80
CA THR A 524 20.03 -15.12 -24.37
C THR A 524 18.78 -15.26 -23.49
N PRO A 525 18.88 -15.84 -22.28
CA PRO A 525 17.75 -15.89 -21.33
C PRO A 525 17.39 -14.51 -20.78
N MET A 526 16.09 -14.17 -20.80
CA MET A 526 15.53 -12.97 -20.18
C MET A 526 15.44 -13.11 -18.66
N SER A 527 15.72 -12.01 -17.95
CA SER A 527 15.75 -11.94 -16.48
C SER A 527 14.60 -11.06 -15.96
N PHE A 528 13.43 -11.68 -15.80
CA PHE A 528 12.22 -11.04 -15.30
C PHE A 528 12.26 -10.80 -13.78
N ALA A 529 11.35 -9.95 -13.30
CA ALA A 529 11.03 -9.87 -11.88
C ALA A 529 10.44 -11.20 -11.36
N SER A 530 10.71 -11.53 -10.09
CA SER A 530 10.18 -12.73 -9.43
C SER A 530 8.82 -12.45 -8.78
N ASN A 531 7.77 -12.31 -9.59
CA ASN A 531 6.39 -12.07 -9.15
C ASN A 531 5.43 -13.27 -9.31
N GLY A 532 5.91 -14.41 -9.84
CA GLY A 532 5.20 -15.70 -9.76
C GLY A 532 4.03 -15.91 -10.72
N TRP A 533 3.85 -15.03 -11.72
CA TRP A 533 3.01 -15.30 -12.91
C TRP A 533 3.65 -16.36 -13.83
N LEU A 534 4.98 -16.36 -13.90
CA LEU A 534 5.84 -17.29 -14.62
C LEU A 534 6.52 -18.24 -13.63
N ASP A 535 6.52 -19.53 -13.95
CA ASP A 535 7.23 -20.55 -13.18
C ASP A 535 8.75 -20.33 -13.30
N THR A 536 9.49 -20.39 -12.18
CA THR A 536 10.94 -20.11 -12.15
C THR A 536 11.78 -21.10 -12.95
N ASN A 537 11.22 -22.25 -13.32
CA ASN A 537 11.86 -23.23 -14.19
C ASN A 537 11.67 -22.92 -15.69
N ILE A 538 10.80 -21.97 -16.07
CA ILE A 538 10.62 -21.55 -17.48
C ILE A 538 11.59 -20.44 -17.84
N GLY A 539 12.62 -20.78 -18.62
CA GLY A 539 13.48 -19.78 -19.28
C GLY A 539 12.82 -19.26 -20.55
N VAL A 540 12.89 -17.95 -20.80
CA VAL A 540 12.41 -17.32 -22.05
C VAL A 540 13.56 -16.61 -22.75
N SER A 541 13.66 -16.76 -24.07
CA SER A 541 14.58 -15.99 -24.93
C SER A 541 13.83 -15.47 -26.14
N LEU A 542 14.05 -14.20 -26.52
CA LEU A 542 13.75 -13.74 -27.88
C LEU A 542 14.85 -14.28 -28.81
N MET A 543 14.46 -14.94 -29.90
CA MET A 543 15.38 -15.62 -30.82
C MET A 543 15.46 -14.93 -32.18
N GLU A 544 14.34 -14.38 -32.66
CA GLU A 544 14.26 -13.59 -33.89
C GLU A 544 13.38 -12.35 -33.65
N LEU A 545 13.74 -11.21 -34.25
CA LEU A 545 12.94 -9.98 -34.35
C LEU A 545 13.23 -9.28 -35.69
N HIS A 546 12.26 -9.26 -36.58
CA HIS A 546 12.37 -8.66 -37.92
C HIS A 546 11.23 -7.67 -38.19
N ILE A 547 11.46 -6.63 -39.00
CA ILE A 547 10.41 -5.68 -39.44
C ILE A 547 10.28 -5.73 -40.96
N HIS A 548 9.04 -5.89 -41.44
CA HIS A 548 8.72 -5.91 -42.87
C HIS A 548 7.67 -4.86 -43.21
N GLU A 549 7.71 -4.38 -44.45
CA GLU A 549 6.66 -3.56 -45.02
C GLU A 549 5.59 -4.45 -45.64
N ASN A 550 4.32 -4.19 -45.32
CA ASN A 550 3.20 -4.92 -45.90
C ASN A 550 2.50 -4.03 -46.94
N SER A 551 2.84 -4.25 -48.21
CA SER A 551 2.35 -3.49 -49.38
C SER A 551 0.82 -3.39 -49.42
N ASP A 552 0.15 -4.45 -48.97
CA ASP A 552 -1.27 -4.66 -49.24
C ASP A 552 -2.17 -3.91 -48.25
N PHE A 553 -1.60 -3.48 -47.11
CA PHE A 553 -2.35 -2.87 -45.99
C PHE A 553 -1.78 -1.54 -45.49
N GLY A 554 -0.65 -1.07 -46.04
CA GLY A 554 -0.12 0.27 -45.73
C GLY A 554 0.45 0.44 -44.31
N TYR A 555 0.91 -0.65 -43.68
CA TYR A 555 1.59 -0.63 -42.38
C TYR A 555 2.82 -1.56 -42.38
N ARG A 556 3.73 -1.37 -41.41
CA ARG A 556 4.85 -2.27 -41.16
C ARG A 556 4.44 -3.34 -40.14
N THR A 557 4.93 -4.56 -40.34
CA THR A 557 4.72 -5.67 -39.40
C THR A 557 6.05 -6.07 -38.79
N ALA A 558 6.17 -5.97 -37.47
CA ALA A 558 7.24 -6.64 -36.75
C ALA A 558 6.83 -8.08 -36.46
N ILE A 559 7.76 -9.02 -36.62
CA ILE A 559 7.60 -10.43 -36.22
C ILE A 559 8.70 -10.77 -35.21
N ALA A 560 8.30 -11.21 -34.02
CA ALA A 560 9.19 -11.70 -32.97
C ALA A 560 8.95 -13.19 -32.72
N LYS A 561 10.01 -13.95 -32.41
CA LYS A 561 9.91 -15.36 -31.98
C LYS A 561 10.58 -15.58 -30.64
N TYR A 562 9.87 -16.25 -29.74
CA TYR A 562 10.33 -16.56 -28.39
C TYR A 562 10.51 -18.07 -28.22
N LYS A 563 11.66 -18.47 -27.67
CA LYS A 563 11.96 -19.81 -27.17
C LYS A 563 11.61 -19.87 -25.69
N LEU A 564 10.65 -20.71 -25.31
CA LEU A 564 10.32 -21.01 -23.92
C LEU A 564 10.84 -22.40 -23.58
N THR A 565 11.68 -22.50 -22.54
CA THR A 565 12.41 -23.72 -22.17
C THR A 565 11.99 -24.17 -20.78
N ASN A 566 11.49 -25.39 -20.65
CA ASN A 566 11.21 -26.00 -19.35
C ASN A 566 12.50 -26.65 -18.81
N ASN A 567 13.14 -25.99 -17.83
CA ASN A 567 14.34 -26.49 -17.16
C ASN A 567 14.03 -27.39 -15.94
N GLY A 568 12.74 -27.66 -15.68
CA GLY A 568 12.27 -28.44 -14.54
C GLY A 568 12.09 -29.93 -14.86
N GLY A 569 11.96 -30.73 -13.80
CA GLY A 569 11.77 -32.19 -13.90
C GLY A 569 10.35 -32.66 -14.23
N SER A 570 9.38 -31.75 -14.34
CA SER A 570 7.95 -32.03 -14.55
C SER A 570 7.37 -31.19 -15.71
N PRO A 571 6.31 -31.64 -16.39
CA PRO A 571 5.63 -30.82 -17.41
C PRO A 571 5.09 -29.52 -16.79
N LEU A 572 5.32 -28.39 -17.46
CA LEU A 572 4.87 -27.07 -17.03
C LEU A 572 3.84 -26.51 -18.02
N VAL A 573 2.93 -25.65 -17.55
CA VAL A 573 1.97 -24.96 -18.43
C VAL A 573 2.71 -23.97 -19.33
N LEU A 574 2.38 -23.96 -20.62
CA LEU A 574 2.90 -22.99 -21.58
C LEU A 574 2.27 -21.61 -21.27
N PRO A 575 3.03 -20.61 -20.80
CA PRO A 575 2.47 -19.31 -20.44
C PRO A 575 2.02 -18.52 -21.69
N THR A 576 1.25 -17.46 -21.45
CA THR A 576 1.03 -16.39 -22.43
C THR A 576 1.78 -15.17 -21.95
N LEU A 577 2.69 -14.67 -22.76
CA LEU A 577 3.41 -13.42 -22.50
C LEU A 577 2.56 -12.25 -23.00
N GLY A 578 2.42 -11.18 -22.22
CA GLY A 578 2.06 -9.87 -22.74
C GLY A 578 3.32 -9.22 -23.26
N THR A 579 3.29 -8.64 -24.47
CA THR A 579 4.47 -8.00 -25.06
C THR A 579 4.11 -6.73 -25.82
N GLU A 580 4.95 -5.71 -25.72
CA GLU A 580 4.87 -4.47 -26.50
C GLU A 580 6.25 -4.11 -27.05
N LEU A 581 6.32 -3.62 -28.28
CA LEU A 581 7.50 -2.91 -28.77
C LEU A 581 7.31 -1.42 -28.52
N ILE A 582 8.27 -0.76 -27.90
CA ILE A 582 8.24 0.67 -27.58
C ILE A 582 9.38 1.36 -28.30
N ASN A 583 9.08 2.37 -29.12
CA ASN A 583 10.09 3.06 -29.93
C ASN A 583 10.79 4.22 -29.21
N GLY A 584 11.77 4.83 -29.88
CA GLY A 584 12.49 6.03 -29.43
C GLY A 584 11.62 7.30 -29.24
N GLN A 585 10.31 7.22 -29.42
CA GLN A 585 9.34 8.28 -29.15
C GLN A 585 8.39 7.92 -27.98
N GLY A 586 8.57 6.75 -27.35
CA GLY A 586 7.72 6.25 -26.28
C GLY A 586 6.38 5.65 -26.74
N LEU A 587 6.17 5.48 -28.05
CA LEU A 587 4.95 4.86 -28.58
C LEU A 587 5.03 3.34 -28.42
N ALA A 588 4.05 2.75 -27.74
CA ALA A 588 3.95 1.32 -27.49
C ALA A 588 3.03 0.63 -28.51
N PHE A 589 3.54 -0.41 -29.17
CA PHE A 589 2.84 -1.23 -30.15
C PHE A 589 2.60 -2.62 -29.56
N ALA A 590 1.34 -3.01 -29.40
CA ALA A 590 0.98 -4.28 -28.76
C ALA A 590 1.28 -5.49 -29.66
N GLY A 591 1.83 -6.55 -29.06
CA GLY A 591 2.14 -7.81 -29.74
C GLY A 591 0.99 -8.80 -29.66
N VAL A 592 0.54 -9.27 -30.81
CA VAL A 592 -0.49 -10.31 -30.95
C VAL A 592 0.20 -11.67 -31.15
N ARG A 593 -0.06 -12.62 -30.24
CA ARG A 593 0.49 -13.99 -30.29
C ARG A 593 -0.13 -14.81 -31.44
N GLN A 594 0.65 -15.70 -32.06
CA GLN A 594 0.12 -16.74 -32.96
C GLN A 594 -0.88 -17.66 -32.22
N SER A 595 -1.84 -18.23 -32.95
CA SER A 595 -2.81 -19.18 -32.39
C SER A 595 -2.13 -20.49 -31.97
N ALA A 596 -1.97 -20.72 -30.66
CA ALA A 596 -1.23 -21.87 -30.13
C ALA A 596 -2.09 -23.15 -30.01
N ALA A 597 -1.47 -24.33 -30.21
CA ALA A 597 -2.17 -25.61 -30.23
C ALA A 597 -1.89 -26.55 -29.03
N ILE A 598 -0.90 -26.25 -28.17
CA ILE A 598 -0.60 -27.05 -26.97
C ILE A 598 -0.63 -26.19 -25.69
N SER A 599 -0.91 -26.82 -24.55
CA SER A 599 -1.05 -26.16 -23.25
C SER A 599 0.13 -26.39 -22.29
N GLN A 600 1.07 -27.28 -22.61
CA GLN A 600 2.18 -27.68 -21.72
C GLN A 600 3.50 -27.88 -22.48
N ILE A 601 4.62 -27.67 -21.78
CA ILE A 601 6.00 -27.93 -22.22
C ILE A 601 6.57 -29.08 -21.37
N MET A 602 7.14 -30.09 -22.02
CA MET A 602 7.73 -31.26 -21.34
C MET A 602 9.08 -30.95 -20.67
N PRO A 603 9.53 -31.74 -19.67
CA PRO A 603 10.83 -31.57 -19.03
C PRO A 603 11.98 -31.51 -20.03
N ASN A 604 12.88 -30.54 -19.87
CA ASN A 604 14.05 -30.33 -20.71
C ASN A 604 13.75 -30.15 -22.21
N THR A 605 12.57 -29.63 -22.56
CA THR A 605 12.25 -29.24 -23.95
C THR A 605 12.03 -27.75 -24.09
N SER A 606 12.32 -27.25 -25.30
CA SER A 606 11.99 -25.89 -25.73
C SER A 606 10.73 -25.89 -26.59
N TYR A 607 10.02 -24.76 -26.65
CA TYR A 607 8.89 -24.52 -27.55
C TYR A 607 8.96 -23.11 -28.13
N VAL A 608 8.48 -22.92 -29.36
CA VAL A 608 8.50 -21.61 -30.05
C VAL A 608 7.11 -20.99 -30.10
N VAL A 609 7.02 -19.70 -29.75
CA VAL A 609 5.83 -18.86 -30.00
C VAL A 609 6.24 -17.62 -30.78
N SER A 610 5.45 -17.25 -31.79
CA SER A 610 5.63 -16.01 -32.55
C SER A 610 4.61 -14.96 -32.12
N TYR A 611 5.01 -13.70 -32.23
CA TYR A 611 4.16 -12.52 -32.00
C TYR A 611 4.31 -11.55 -33.18
N SER A 612 3.20 -10.96 -33.62
CA SER A 612 3.18 -9.88 -34.62
C SER A 612 2.84 -8.54 -33.97
N TYR A 613 3.51 -7.46 -34.40
CA TYR A 613 3.25 -6.10 -33.94
C TYR A 613 2.94 -5.22 -35.16
N MET A 614 1.85 -4.45 -35.11
CA MET A 614 1.49 -3.51 -36.15
C MET A 614 2.18 -2.17 -35.88
N LEU A 615 3.01 -1.72 -36.82
CA LEU A 615 3.84 -0.51 -36.74
C LEU A 615 3.47 0.48 -37.85
N PRO A 616 3.56 1.81 -37.64
CA PRO A 616 3.40 2.77 -38.71
C PRO A 616 4.52 2.63 -39.75
N THR A 617 4.27 3.05 -40.99
CA THR A 617 5.26 2.98 -42.09
C THR A 617 6.53 3.81 -41.85
N THR A 618 6.46 4.77 -40.93
CA THR A 618 7.58 5.60 -40.46
C THR A 618 8.48 4.92 -39.43
N GLU A 619 8.08 3.79 -38.83
CA GLU A 619 8.90 3.09 -37.83
C GLU A 619 9.91 2.17 -38.50
N MET A 620 11.20 2.43 -38.27
CA MET A 620 12.31 1.71 -38.92
C MET A 620 13.06 0.78 -37.96
N GLY A 621 12.66 0.70 -36.68
CA GLY A 621 13.21 -0.26 -35.72
C GLY A 621 14.60 0.09 -35.17
N THR A 622 15.07 1.32 -35.37
CA THR A 622 16.43 1.75 -35.01
C THR A 622 16.66 1.89 -33.50
N GLN A 623 15.60 2.12 -32.73
CA GLN A 623 15.61 2.18 -31.27
C GLN A 623 14.30 1.57 -30.74
N LEU A 624 14.30 0.28 -30.44
CA LEU A 624 13.17 -0.41 -29.83
C LEU A 624 13.54 -0.98 -28.45
N ALA A 625 12.61 -0.87 -27.52
CA ALA A 625 12.54 -1.74 -26.35
C ALA A 625 11.38 -2.72 -26.46
N LEU A 626 11.63 -3.97 -26.12
CA LEU A 626 10.61 -4.95 -25.84
C LEU A 626 10.21 -4.84 -24.35
N ASN A 627 8.98 -4.42 -24.10
CA ASN A 627 8.32 -4.54 -22.80
C ASN A 627 7.62 -5.91 -22.71
N VAL A 628 7.80 -6.63 -21.61
CA VAL A 628 7.09 -7.88 -21.30
C VAL A 628 6.28 -7.70 -20.02
N PHE A 629 5.02 -8.16 -19.99
CA PHE A 629 4.08 -8.01 -18.88
C PHE A 629 3.18 -9.26 -18.71
N ASP A 630 2.52 -9.42 -17.56
CA ASP A 630 1.48 -10.46 -17.38
C ASP A 630 0.18 -10.00 -18.06
N PRO A 631 -0.34 -10.72 -19.09
CA PRO A 631 -1.58 -10.36 -19.76
C PRO A 631 -2.84 -10.61 -18.92
N LYS A 632 -2.72 -11.18 -17.71
CA LYS A 632 -3.79 -11.32 -16.71
C LYS A 632 -3.81 -10.18 -15.69
N SER A 633 -2.80 -9.32 -15.68
CA SER A 633 -2.81 -8.06 -14.92
C SER A 633 -4.06 -7.25 -15.31
N THR A 634 -4.63 -6.50 -14.37
CA THR A 634 -5.80 -5.66 -14.62
C THR A 634 -5.51 -4.70 -15.79
N ALA A 635 -6.41 -4.67 -16.78
CA ALA A 635 -6.09 -4.13 -18.12
C ALA A 635 -5.59 -2.68 -18.12
N ALA A 636 -5.99 -1.87 -17.14
CA ALA A 636 -5.58 -0.49 -16.94
C ALA A 636 -4.19 -0.29 -16.29
N SER A 637 -3.39 -1.35 -16.07
CA SER A 637 -2.10 -1.22 -15.37
C SER A 637 -0.93 -2.08 -15.88
N LYS A 638 -1.18 -3.04 -16.80
CA LYS A 638 -0.18 -3.82 -17.59
C LYS A 638 1.21 -3.96 -16.92
N LEU A 639 1.28 -4.68 -15.78
CA LEU A 639 2.52 -4.63 -14.98
C LEU A 639 3.72 -5.24 -15.73
N SER A 640 4.70 -4.39 -16.06
CA SER A 640 5.95 -4.80 -16.69
C SER A 640 6.76 -5.70 -15.76
N VAL A 641 7.16 -6.85 -16.27
CA VAL A 641 8.05 -7.81 -15.60
C VAL A 641 9.48 -7.76 -16.16
N GLY A 642 9.71 -6.99 -17.22
CA GLY A 642 11.03 -6.71 -17.77
C GLY A 642 10.98 -5.95 -19.10
N THR A 643 11.85 -4.95 -19.24
CA THR A 643 11.99 -4.13 -20.46
C THR A 643 13.41 -4.23 -20.99
N TYR A 644 13.55 -4.57 -22.27
CA TYR A 644 14.79 -5.00 -22.91
C TYR A 644 15.06 -4.22 -24.20
N GLN A 645 16.25 -3.65 -24.36
CA GLN A 645 16.62 -2.96 -25.60
C GLN A 645 16.93 -4.02 -26.66
N VAL A 646 16.12 -4.05 -27.72
CA VAL A 646 16.16 -5.10 -28.74
C VAL A 646 16.59 -4.54 -30.09
N VAL A 647 17.43 -5.29 -30.80
CA VAL A 647 17.90 -4.94 -32.14
C VAL A 647 17.08 -5.71 -33.16
N VAL A 648 16.55 -4.99 -34.16
CA VAL A 648 15.89 -5.60 -35.32
C VAL A 648 16.95 -6.23 -36.22
N GLN A 649 16.74 -7.49 -36.59
CA GLN A 649 17.60 -8.21 -37.52
C GLN A 649 17.25 -7.81 -38.96
N ASN A 650 18.28 -7.54 -39.74
CA ASN A 650 18.15 -7.43 -41.20
C ASN A 650 18.02 -8.83 -41.80
N GLU A 651 17.32 -8.95 -42.93
CA GLU A 651 17.38 -10.17 -43.74
C GLU A 651 18.79 -10.38 -44.29
N SER A 652 19.27 -11.63 -44.28
CA SER A 652 20.55 -11.93 -44.92
C SER A 652 20.40 -12.03 -46.44
N ILE A 653 21.36 -11.42 -47.13
CA ILE A 653 21.57 -11.61 -48.57
C ILE A 653 22.09 -13.01 -48.91
N ASP A 654 22.62 -13.74 -47.92
CA ASP A 654 23.26 -15.06 -48.06
C ASP A 654 22.36 -16.15 -48.65
N LYS A 655 22.97 -17.29 -48.98
CA LYS A 655 22.28 -18.50 -49.44
C LYS A 655 21.36 -19.12 -48.37
N THR A 656 21.58 -18.83 -47.09
CA THR A 656 20.87 -19.44 -45.95
C THR A 656 19.93 -18.44 -45.27
N ILE A 657 18.71 -18.89 -44.99
CA ILE A 657 17.64 -18.14 -44.33
C ILE A 657 17.39 -18.74 -42.94
N SER A 658 17.22 -17.89 -41.92
CA SER A 658 16.76 -18.31 -40.59
C SER A 658 15.24 -18.17 -40.46
N LEU A 659 14.58 -19.26 -40.06
CA LEU A 659 13.19 -19.31 -39.62
C LEU A 659 13.13 -20.13 -38.33
N TYR A 660 13.65 -19.57 -37.23
CA TYR A 660 13.88 -20.29 -35.97
C TYR A 660 12.69 -21.18 -35.56
N PRO A 661 12.89 -22.50 -35.32
CA PRO A 661 14.16 -23.21 -35.11
C PRO A 661 14.77 -23.86 -36.37
N PHE A 662 14.32 -23.47 -37.57
CA PHE A 662 14.80 -23.99 -38.85
C PHE A 662 15.83 -23.06 -39.50
N GLN A 663 16.74 -23.65 -40.28
CA GLN A 663 17.63 -22.98 -41.22
C GLN A 663 17.46 -23.61 -42.59
N LEU A 664 17.27 -22.78 -43.62
CA LEU A 664 17.01 -23.22 -44.99
C LEU A 664 18.06 -22.68 -45.95
N SER A 665 18.56 -23.50 -46.86
CA SER A 665 19.22 -23.01 -48.08
C SER A 665 18.47 -23.43 -49.34
N PHE A 666 18.45 -22.53 -50.32
CA PHE A 666 18.04 -22.83 -51.69
C PHE A 666 19.30 -23.19 -52.46
N ASP A 667 19.49 -24.50 -52.71
CA ASP A 667 20.72 -25.05 -53.26
C ASP A 667 20.76 -24.99 -54.79
N ALA A 668 19.61 -25.23 -55.43
CA ALA A 668 19.33 -24.91 -56.82
C ALA A 668 17.82 -24.63 -56.98
N TYR A 669 17.41 -23.90 -58.00
CA TYR A 669 15.99 -23.75 -58.36
C TYR A 669 15.79 -23.51 -59.85
N ALA A 670 14.58 -23.80 -60.34
CA ALA A 670 14.16 -23.51 -61.70
C ALA A 670 12.62 -23.34 -61.76
N ILE A 671 12.15 -22.29 -62.44
CA ILE A 671 10.74 -22.13 -62.81
C ILE A 671 10.53 -22.85 -64.14
N THR A 672 9.50 -23.70 -64.23
CA THR A 672 9.18 -24.47 -65.43
C THR A 672 7.69 -24.35 -65.77
N THR A 673 7.39 -23.97 -67.01
CA THR A 673 6.01 -23.76 -67.47
C THR A 673 5.45 -25.01 -68.14
N LEU A 674 4.18 -25.32 -67.89
CA LEU A 674 3.43 -26.41 -68.51
C LEU A 674 2.08 -25.88 -69.01
N TYR A 675 1.86 -25.92 -70.33
CA TYR A 675 0.55 -25.62 -70.92
C TYR A 675 -0.33 -26.88 -70.90
N SER A 676 -1.52 -26.79 -70.30
CA SER A 676 -2.44 -27.92 -70.14
C SER A 676 -3.86 -27.43 -69.89
N SER A 677 -4.86 -28.09 -70.48
CA SER A 677 -6.29 -27.73 -70.29
C SER A 677 -6.59 -26.25 -70.57
N ASN A 678 -5.99 -25.72 -71.64
CA ASN A 678 -6.05 -24.32 -72.09
C ASN A 678 -5.47 -23.26 -71.13
N ALA A 679 -4.76 -23.66 -70.06
CA ALA A 679 -4.12 -22.74 -69.12
C ALA A 679 -2.61 -23.00 -68.99
N TYR A 680 -1.85 -21.96 -68.63
CA TYR A 680 -0.45 -22.09 -68.21
C TYR A 680 -0.37 -22.38 -66.70
N ASN A 681 0.16 -23.56 -66.34
CA ASN A 681 0.57 -23.87 -64.98
C ASN A 681 2.08 -23.66 -64.86
N TYR A 682 2.53 -23.07 -63.76
CA TYR A 682 3.95 -22.84 -63.49
C TYR A 682 4.40 -23.72 -62.32
N VAL A 683 5.60 -24.29 -62.45
CA VAL A 683 6.15 -25.26 -61.51
C VAL A 683 7.54 -24.80 -61.08
N LEU A 684 7.65 -24.39 -59.81
CA LEU A 684 8.93 -24.20 -59.15
C LEU A 684 9.48 -25.56 -58.73
N LYS A 685 10.65 -25.92 -59.29
CA LYS A 685 11.50 -26.99 -58.77
C LYS A 685 12.59 -26.34 -57.94
N MET A 686 12.88 -26.88 -56.77
CA MET A 686 13.91 -26.35 -55.87
C MET A 686 14.60 -27.49 -55.13
N ASP A 687 15.92 -27.49 -55.09
CA ASP A 687 16.69 -28.34 -54.19
C ASP A 687 16.91 -27.55 -52.90
N LEU A 688 16.42 -28.08 -51.78
CA LEU A 688 16.50 -27.42 -50.47
C LEU A 688 17.40 -28.19 -49.52
N THR A 689 18.11 -27.49 -48.65
CA THR A 689 18.58 -28.06 -47.39
C THR A 689 17.76 -27.47 -46.24
N VAL A 690 17.13 -28.33 -45.43
CA VAL A 690 16.29 -27.92 -44.30
C VAL A 690 16.87 -28.51 -43.01
N ASN A 691 17.59 -27.69 -42.25
CA ASN A 691 18.13 -28.05 -40.94
C ASN A 691 17.17 -27.56 -39.83
N ARG A 692 17.06 -28.31 -38.74
CA ARG A 692 16.25 -27.95 -37.56
C ARG A 692 17.10 -28.12 -36.31
N GLN A 693 17.06 -27.15 -35.39
CA GLN A 693 17.69 -27.31 -34.08
C GLN A 693 16.94 -28.35 -33.23
N GLU A 694 17.69 -29.26 -32.61
CA GLU A 694 17.15 -30.32 -31.77
C GLU A 694 16.51 -29.77 -30.48
N GLN A 695 15.72 -30.59 -29.80
CA GLN A 695 15.03 -30.28 -28.52
C GLN A 695 14.01 -29.12 -28.55
N VAL A 696 13.90 -28.37 -29.65
CA VAL A 696 12.87 -27.33 -29.85
C VAL A 696 11.63 -27.91 -30.53
N ILE A 697 10.51 -27.94 -29.81
CA ILE A 697 9.19 -28.34 -30.28
C ILE A 697 8.55 -27.20 -31.10
N VAL A 698 7.91 -27.57 -32.21
CA VAL A 698 7.06 -26.69 -33.04
C VAL A 698 5.69 -27.35 -33.23
N ASP A 699 4.64 -26.54 -33.32
CA ASP A 699 3.26 -27.00 -33.46
C ASP A 699 2.76 -26.95 -34.92
N PRO A 700 1.53 -27.41 -35.23
CA PRO A 700 0.96 -27.33 -36.59
C PRO A 700 0.67 -25.91 -37.09
N ASN A 701 0.65 -24.92 -36.19
CA ASN A 701 0.36 -23.52 -36.47
C ASN A 701 1.64 -22.66 -36.55
N PHE A 702 2.82 -23.29 -36.48
CA PHE A 702 4.12 -22.68 -36.73
C PHE A 702 4.18 -22.04 -38.13
N SER A 703 5.08 -21.07 -38.28
CA SER A 703 5.37 -20.39 -39.55
C SER A 703 5.36 -21.31 -40.77
N GLN A 704 4.73 -20.86 -41.84
CA GLN A 704 4.75 -21.50 -43.15
C GLN A 704 5.62 -20.68 -44.10
N LEU A 705 6.10 -21.29 -45.19
CA LEU A 705 6.54 -20.53 -46.35
C LEU A 705 5.37 -20.33 -47.30
N GLU A 706 5.12 -19.09 -47.71
CA GLU A 706 4.29 -18.77 -48.87
C GLU A 706 5.19 -18.44 -50.05
N PHE A 707 5.06 -19.22 -51.12
CA PHE A 707 5.68 -18.94 -52.40
C PHE A 707 4.66 -18.17 -53.23
N GLU A 708 5.00 -16.97 -53.70
CA GLU A 708 4.16 -16.17 -54.58
C GLU A 708 4.85 -16.01 -55.94
N LEU A 709 4.17 -16.39 -57.01
CA LEU A 709 4.60 -16.16 -58.38
C LEU A 709 4.20 -14.75 -58.84
N VAL A 710 5.18 -13.98 -59.30
CA VAL A 710 5.03 -12.58 -59.73
C VAL A 710 5.62 -12.41 -61.13
N ASP A 711 4.95 -11.61 -61.97
CA ASP A 711 5.43 -11.29 -63.32
C ASP A 711 6.43 -10.13 -63.39
N GLY A 712 7.00 -9.88 -64.58
CA GLY A 712 7.92 -8.77 -64.83
C GLY A 712 7.33 -7.35 -64.65
N LEU A 713 6.02 -7.22 -64.38
CA LEU A 713 5.36 -5.96 -64.03
C LEU A 713 5.09 -5.84 -62.51
N GLY A 714 5.51 -6.83 -61.70
CA GLY A 714 5.28 -6.86 -60.26
C GLY A 714 3.88 -7.32 -59.85
N ARG A 715 3.11 -7.94 -60.76
CA ARG A 715 1.74 -8.40 -60.46
C ARG A 715 1.76 -9.84 -59.96
N SER A 716 1.08 -10.09 -58.84
CA SER A 716 0.90 -11.44 -58.29
C SER A 716 0.01 -12.29 -59.21
N LEU A 717 0.56 -13.40 -59.71
CA LEU A 717 -0.12 -14.37 -60.57
C LEU A 717 -0.83 -15.46 -59.74
N GLY A 718 -0.29 -15.76 -58.55
CA GLY A 718 -0.85 -16.70 -57.58
C GLY A 718 0.19 -17.16 -56.56
N SER A 719 -0.26 -17.60 -55.37
CA SER A 719 0.61 -18.12 -54.32
C SER A 719 0.23 -19.52 -53.84
N GLN A 720 1.17 -20.20 -53.18
CA GLN A 720 1.01 -21.53 -52.60
C GLN A 720 1.84 -21.63 -51.31
N THR A 721 1.25 -22.14 -50.23
CA THR A 721 1.97 -22.35 -48.96
C THR A 721 2.56 -23.75 -48.82
N ALA A 722 3.60 -23.88 -48.00
CA ALA A 722 4.17 -25.13 -47.53
C ALA A 722 4.59 -25.02 -46.05
N SER A 723 4.36 -26.08 -45.27
CA SER A 723 4.64 -26.11 -43.83
C SER A 723 5.98 -26.78 -43.52
N PHE A 724 6.49 -26.60 -42.30
CA PHE A 724 7.59 -27.40 -41.73
C PHE A 724 7.10 -28.60 -40.91
N THR A 725 5.78 -28.76 -40.76
CA THR A 725 5.13 -29.80 -39.96
C THR A 725 4.05 -30.55 -40.76
N GLY A 726 3.62 -31.72 -40.27
CA GLY A 726 2.62 -32.56 -40.94
C GLY A 726 3.14 -33.35 -42.14
N THR A 727 2.21 -33.94 -42.89
CA THR A 727 2.46 -34.96 -43.93
C THR A 727 3.02 -34.40 -45.25
N GLN A 728 2.83 -33.09 -45.51
CA GLN A 728 3.31 -32.41 -46.72
C GLN A 728 4.34 -31.32 -46.37
N LYS A 729 5.15 -31.57 -45.34
CA LYS A 729 6.19 -30.63 -44.91
C LYS A 729 7.34 -30.51 -45.92
N LEU A 730 7.99 -29.35 -45.93
CA LEU A 730 9.29 -29.17 -46.58
C LEU A 730 10.34 -30.08 -45.92
N ILE A 731 11.17 -30.70 -46.75
CA ILE A 731 12.30 -31.56 -46.37
C ILE A 731 13.51 -31.26 -47.25
N THR A 732 14.69 -31.70 -46.80
CA THR A 732 15.93 -31.65 -47.60
C THR A 732 15.80 -32.48 -48.88
N GLY A 733 16.38 -31.99 -49.97
CA GLY A 733 16.33 -32.56 -51.30
C GLY A 733 15.32 -31.86 -52.22
N ASN A 734 15.15 -32.42 -53.42
CA ASN A 734 14.36 -31.84 -54.51
C ASN A 734 12.85 -31.77 -54.16
N GLN A 735 12.35 -30.55 -53.95
CA GLN A 735 10.94 -30.22 -53.76
C GLN A 735 10.30 -29.65 -55.04
N LYS A 736 8.97 -29.71 -55.11
CA LYS A 736 8.17 -29.14 -56.20
C LYS A 736 6.97 -28.36 -55.64
N ILE A 737 6.88 -27.09 -55.97
CA ILE A 737 5.67 -26.26 -55.81
C ILE A 737 5.00 -26.10 -57.18
N THR A 738 3.67 -26.14 -57.22
CA THR A 738 2.88 -25.95 -58.45
C THR A 738 1.89 -24.81 -58.24
N PHE A 739 1.96 -23.80 -59.10
CA PHE A 739 1.03 -22.68 -59.12
C PHE A 739 -0.06 -23.00 -60.14
N SER A 740 -1.25 -23.31 -59.61
CA SER A 740 -2.46 -23.64 -60.38
C SER A 740 -3.49 -22.50 -60.33
N SER A 741 -4.44 -22.50 -61.28
CA SER A 741 -5.55 -21.54 -61.31
C SER A 741 -5.14 -20.06 -61.51
N ILE A 742 -3.97 -19.84 -62.12
CA ILE A 742 -3.49 -18.51 -62.52
C ILE A 742 -4.40 -17.95 -63.62
N LYS A 743 -4.69 -16.65 -63.56
CA LYS A 743 -5.67 -15.97 -64.43
C LYS A 743 -5.09 -15.39 -65.74
N THR A 744 -3.88 -15.80 -66.15
CA THR A 744 -3.29 -15.38 -67.44
C THR A 744 -3.46 -16.47 -68.50
N GLU A 745 -3.95 -16.06 -69.66
CA GLU A 745 -4.01 -16.89 -70.87
C GLU A 745 -2.72 -16.77 -71.71
N GLN A 746 -1.73 -16.00 -71.24
CA GLN A 746 -0.49 -15.69 -71.96
C GLN A 746 0.74 -16.32 -71.29
N PHE A 747 1.80 -16.47 -72.08
CA PHE A 747 3.10 -16.91 -71.59
C PHE A 747 3.87 -15.71 -71.04
N GLU A 748 4.09 -15.70 -69.72
CA GLU A 748 4.76 -14.62 -69.00
C GLU A 748 6.28 -14.85 -68.99
N ASN A 749 7.07 -13.78 -69.07
CA ASN A 749 8.53 -13.79 -68.96
C ASN A 749 8.98 -13.06 -67.68
N ASP A 750 10.28 -13.12 -67.39
CA ASP A 750 10.94 -12.42 -66.26
C ASP A 750 10.31 -12.73 -64.89
N LEU A 751 9.88 -13.97 -64.71
CA LEU A 751 9.15 -14.43 -63.52
C LEU A 751 10.03 -14.39 -62.26
N THR A 752 9.43 -13.89 -61.18
CA THR A 752 10.02 -13.88 -59.83
C THR A 752 9.13 -14.67 -58.88
N ILE A 753 9.73 -15.52 -58.04
CA ILE A 753 9.08 -16.05 -56.85
C ILE A 753 9.48 -15.18 -55.66
N ASN A 754 8.51 -14.47 -55.08
CA ASN A 754 8.66 -13.95 -53.73
C ASN A 754 8.44 -15.11 -52.74
N VAL A 755 9.37 -15.31 -51.82
CA VAL A 755 9.26 -16.30 -50.74
C VAL A 755 9.06 -15.56 -49.43
N TYR A 756 7.89 -15.74 -48.81
CA TYR A 756 7.54 -15.14 -47.53
C TYR A 756 7.54 -16.19 -46.41
N GLU A 757 7.99 -15.83 -45.22
CA GLU A 757 7.49 -16.41 -43.98
C GLU A 757 6.08 -15.85 -43.71
N THR A 758 5.11 -16.72 -43.48
CA THR A 758 3.72 -16.36 -43.15
C THR A 758 3.32 -16.98 -41.81
N ILE A 759 2.76 -16.17 -40.91
CA ILE A 759 2.33 -16.55 -39.57
C ILE A 759 0.85 -16.19 -39.36
N THR A 760 0.03 -17.16 -38.97
CA THR A 760 -1.40 -16.95 -38.72
C THR A 760 -1.65 -16.33 -37.34
N THR A 761 -2.28 -15.17 -37.32
CA THR A 761 -2.67 -14.45 -36.10
C THR A 761 -4.18 -14.21 -36.07
N PRO A 762 -4.79 -13.87 -34.91
CA PRO A 762 -6.17 -13.41 -34.82
C PRO A 762 -6.52 -12.23 -35.76
N ASN A 763 -5.53 -11.41 -36.15
CA ASN A 763 -5.72 -10.26 -37.05
C ASN A 763 -5.52 -10.63 -38.54
N GLY A 764 -5.22 -11.90 -38.85
CA GLY A 764 -4.89 -12.37 -40.20
C GLY A 764 -3.45 -12.87 -40.35
N PRO A 765 -3.01 -13.19 -41.59
CA PRO A 765 -1.65 -13.63 -41.87
C PRO A 765 -0.65 -12.47 -41.84
N ALA A 766 0.34 -12.55 -40.95
CA ALA A 766 1.51 -11.67 -40.97
C ALA A 766 2.55 -12.23 -41.97
N LYS A 767 2.96 -11.44 -42.96
CA LYS A 767 3.96 -11.80 -43.97
C LYS A 767 5.33 -11.14 -43.70
N ARG A 768 6.41 -11.88 -43.93
CA ARG A 768 7.82 -11.44 -43.90
C ARG A 768 8.52 -11.93 -45.17
N LEU A 769 9.00 -11.03 -46.03
CA LEU A 769 9.74 -11.44 -47.24
C LEU A 769 11.12 -11.97 -46.85
N VAL A 770 11.44 -13.23 -47.17
CA VAL A 770 12.71 -13.87 -46.82
C VAL A 770 13.61 -14.18 -48.03
N LYS A 771 13.05 -14.30 -49.25
CA LYS A 771 13.85 -14.43 -50.48
C LYS A 771 13.11 -13.96 -51.71
N GLN A 772 13.86 -13.59 -52.75
CA GLN A 772 13.39 -13.59 -54.13
C GLN A 772 14.18 -14.62 -54.93
N LEU A 773 13.50 -15.42 -55.73
CA LEU A 773 14.06 -16.34 -56.72
C LEU A 773 13.68 -15.80 -58.10
N ARG A 774 14.61 -15.65 -59.04
CA ARG A 774 14.34 -15.08 -60.38
C ARG A 774 14.73 -16.07 -61.47
N GLN A 775 13.93 -16.14 -62.52
CA GLN A 775 14.07 -17.11 -63.62
C GLN A 775 15.40 -16.98 -64.38
#